data_AF-A0A416DTT8-F1
#
_entry.id   AF-A0A416DTT8-F1
#
_cell.length_a   1.000
_cell.length_b   1.000
_cell.length_c   1.000
_cell.angle_alpha   90.00
_cell.angle_beta   90.00
_cell.angle_gamma   90.00
#
_symmetry.space_group_name_H-M   'P 1'
#
loop_
_entity.id
_entity.type
_entity.pdbx_description
1 polymer ?
#
loop_
_entity_poly.entity_id
_entity_poly.type
_entity_poly.pdbx_seq_one_letter_code
_entity_poly.pdbx_strand_id
1 'polypeptide(L)'
;MQKIEHKINLNMSQPNNFEYIHAMQGDYDAEFVIATLYDKNTIYNIDSSTKVILQGATEFGELIVYDNIIINDDRHSVTFPLTKEMLSVSGNISFILSLVDTNNKQKKSAFPFIVKNTKEITASTPVLILQAITDYVNRAEKAAKDAEANKNITDENAAQSKQYLETTKEQADIATTKAQESSSSAVDSANSAIQSSKSATIANEKAEVASTKATEASSSATNAAQSEANAKKSFDEVTRLEQSVIDHKNAVMQSTNNAEESAKKSESWAVGGTSTRDGEDTDNSKYYSEQAKNYADKAQEIVGSNFITQAEKGVAGGVAELNDNLAVEKAVGDEKGNNIQGTYAKKSDTMVNLLKPTLHTTTENGITCTENGDGTYTVKGTATSTVTLPLGSIKRINKKLKICGSPSGAGLNTYGINYGEIIMDSTADVGNGVMYYSTDEAGDFLYVFVMNGQTVNDIIFKPMVTTNVNATYNDFVRYTGDTGSVSGDVADIKTKIDGIEPEAEVNQNAYSRIQITDIMDGTCSIVDATGKSSCLDIRSGEGIELVEKTSGFGIRARLSNNLVTNKAGFALDARQGEVLDKKITELKKSVSDGKSAIASAITNAGVSTASDASFATMSSNIAKVRTDTTYTDKSHIIYGETAYVQGKKVTGTMPSYKKDIYYYGAYANIIGNENRSMYQAGRCSLWCSLIKHMKQTFTLTGSTGGTNTPSTGVFDDGFGAFWLESHNDGYVNCFSGNESTIDLTNYDIMLVRIAINSDSYNGTTFLRGWIGLTDTNNGDTINEGNYGMIAGVTYNATKKGEWEFLELPIYVTKLTGSKWLKISLVHGGEVQMQSCTFIPKREY
;
A
#
# COMPACT_ATOMS: atom_id res chain seq x y z
N MET A 1 -78.90 47.82 -49.20
CA MET A 1 -79.05 49.09 -49.95
C MET A 1 -79.89 48.80 -51.18
N GLN A 2 -80.90 49.62 -51.51
CA GLN A 2 -81.75 49.41 -52.69
C GLN A 2 -80.91 49.71 -53.96
N LYS A 3 -80.93 48.83 -54.95
CA LYS A 3 -80.23 49.05 -56.23
C LYS A 3 -81.02 50.04 -57.09
N ILE A 4 -80.34 51.01 -57.68
CA ILE A 4 -80.94 52.00 -58.58
C ILE A 4 -80.75 51.55 -60.02
N GLU A 5 -81.83 51.55 -60.81
CA GLU A 5 -81.82 51.16 -62.22
C GLU A 5 -82.06 52.36 -63.14
N HIS A 6 -81.15 52.60 -64.07
CA HIS A 6 -81.25 53.61 -65.12
C HIS A 6 -81.63 52.93 -66.43
N LYS A 7 -82.88 53.10 -66.88
CA LYS A 7 -83.38 52.51 -68.13
C LYS A 7 -83.25 53.49 -69.28
N ILE A 8 -82.48 53.15 -70.30
CA ILE A 8 -82.18 54.02 -71.44
C ILE A 8 -82.44 53.32 -72.79
N ASN A 9 -82.68 54.10 -73.83
CA ASN A 9 -82.81 53.61 -75.21
C ASN A 9 -81.64 54.12 -76.05
N LEU A 10 -80.74 53.22 -76.45
CA LEU A 10 -79.60 53.53 -77.31
C LEU A 10 -79.94 53.20 -78.76
N ASN A 11 -79.49 54.05 -79.69
CA ASN A 11 -79.74 53.86 -81.10
C ASN A 11 -78.45 53.55 -81.87
N MET A 12 -78.57 52.68 -82.87
CA MET A 12 -77.47 52.18 -83.70
C MET A 12 -77.24 53.02 -84.97
N SER A 13 -78.21 53.84 -85.37
CA SER A 13 -78.23 54.51 -86.68
C SER A 13 -78.67 55.98 -86.67
N GLN A 14 -79.12 56.51 -85.53
CA GLN A 14 -79.44 57.94 -85.32
C GLN A 14 -79.05 58.38 -83.90
N PRO A 15 -78.98 59.69 -83.61
CA PRO A 15 -78.71 60.17 -82.24
C PRO A 15 -79.71 59.64 -81.21
N ASN A 16 -79.23 59.43 -79.97
CA ASN A 16 -80.07 59.02 -78.84
C ASN A 16 -81.06 60.13 -78.46
N ASN A 17 -82.27 59.77 -78.01
CA ASN A 17 -83.34 60.71 -77.65
C ASN A 17 -83.51 60.87 -76.13
N PHE A 18 -82.42 60.77 -75.36
CA PHE A 18 -82.39 61.04 -73.92
C PHE A 18 -81.19 61.95 -73.58
N GLU A 19 -81.31 62.75 -72.53
CA GLU A 19 -80.29 63.76 -72.20
C GLU A 19 -79.07 63.17 -71.48
N TYR A 20 -79.20 62.85 -70.19
CA TYR A 20 -78.10 62.42 -69.34
C TYR A 20 -78.55 61.35 -68.34
N ILE A 21 -77.66 60.42 -68.01
CA ILE A 21 -77.80 59.57 -66.82
C ILE A 21 -77.14 60.32 -65.66
N HIS A 22 -77.79 60.42 -64.51
CA HIS A 22 -77.24 61.10 -63.33
C HIS A 22 -76.83 60.08 -62.28
N ALA A 23 -75.59 60.17 -61.81
CA ALA A 23 -75.04 59.35 -60.73
C ALA A 23 -74.31 60.25 -59.71
N MET A 24 -74.12 59.75 -58.49
CA MET A 24 -73.36 60.45 -57.45
C MET A 24 -71.95 59.87 -57.30
N GLN A 25 -70.96 60.74 -57.08
CA GLN A 25 -69.58 60.32 -56.85
C GLN A 25 -69.52 59.44 -55.59
N GLY A 26 -68.97 58.23 -55.72
CA GLY A 26 -68.86 57.29 -54.60
C GLY A 26 -69.96 56.22 -54.51
N ASP A 27 -71.08 56.36 -55.23
CA ASP A 27 -72.20 55.39 -55.25
C ASP A 27 -71.93 54.20 -56.20
N TYR A 28 -70.67 53.77 -56.28
CA TYR A 28 -70.27 52.66 -57.14
C TYR A 28 -70.87 51.33 -56.68
N ASP A 29 -71.13 50.45 -57.63
CA ASP A 29 -71.71 49.11 -57.45
C ASP A 29 -73.15 49.08 -56.86
N ALA A 30 -73.76 50.26 -56.62
CA ALA A 30 -75.15 50.42 -56.20
C ALA A 30 -76.09 50.85 -57.34
N GLU A 31 -75.55 51.36 -58.46
CA GLU A 31 -76.29 51.82 -59.64
C GLU A 31 -76.04 50.94 -60.89
N PHE A 32 -77.11 50.64 -61.64
CA PHE A 32 -77.07 49.80 -62.83
C PHE A 32 -77.74 50.51 -64.01
N VAL A 33 -77.17 50.38 -65.20
CA VAL A 33 -77.76 50.86 -66.46
C VAL A 33 -78.30 49.68 -67.24
N ILE A 34 -79.56 49.79 -67.67
CA ILE A 34 -80.24 48.84 -68.55
C ILE A 34 -80.52 49.57 -69.86
N ALA A 35 -79.81 49.19 -70.92
CA ALA A 35 -79.86 49.86 -72.21
C ALA A 35 -80.54 48.98 -73.27
N THR A 36 -81.70 49.42 -73.78
CA THR A 36 -82.40 48.78 -74.90
C THR A 36 -81.92 49.36 -76.23
N LEU A 37 -81.63 48.49 -77.21
CA LEU A 37 -81.04 48.89 -78.48
C LEU A 37 -82.09 49.03 -79.58
N TYR A 38 -81.98 50.09 -80.39
CA TYR A 38 -82.85 50.37 -81.53
C TYR A 38 -82.05 50.67 -82.80
N ASP A 39 -82.55 50.26 -83.97
CA ASP A 39 -82.13 50.76 -85.28
C ASP A 39 -83.23 51.67 -85.81
N LYS A 40 -82.98 53.00 -85.80
CA LYS A 40 -84.01 54.02 -86.04
C LYS A 40 -85.19 53.84 -85.07
N ASN A 41 -86.35 53.42 -85.53
CA ASN A 41 -87.56 53.23 -84.71
C ASN A 41 -87.93 51.74 -84.52
N THR A 42 -87.02 50.82 -84.84
CA THR A 42 -87.24 49.37 -84.69
C THR A 42 -86.27 48.79 -83.68
N ILE A 43 -86.70 47.80 -82.89
CA ILE A 43 -85.85 47.11 -81.92
C ILE A 43 -84.67 46.44 -82.65
N TYR A 44 -83.47 46.58 -82.08
CA TYR A 44 -82.25 45.96 -82.59
C TYR A 44 -81.96 44.63 -81.87
N ASN A 45 -81.68 43.57 -82.64
CA ASN A 45 -81.42 42.24 -82.09
C ASN A 45 -79.91 41.99 -81.96
N ILE A 46 -79.50 41.45 -80.81
CA ILE A 46 -78.11 41.08 -80.51
C ILE A 46 -77.89 39.60 -80.86
N ASP A 47 -76.97 39.30 -81.78
CA ASP A 47 -76.64 37.94 -82.21
C ASP A 47 -75.95 37.14 -81.08
N SER A 48 -76.06 35.80 -81.06
CA SER A 48 -75.45 34.92 -80.05
C SER A 48 -73.92 34.95 -80.09
N SER A 49 -73.37 35.31 -81.24
CA SER A 49 -71.93 35.46 -81.46
C SER A 49 -71.37 36.83 -81.08
N THR A 50 -72.20 37.76 -80.58
CA THR A 50 -71.78 39.14 -80.28
C THR A 50 -71.25 39.28 -78.85
N LYS A 51 -70.04 39.83 -78.70
CA LYS A 51 -69.53 40.36 -77.42
C LYS A 51 -69.81 41.87 -77.34
N VAL A 52 -70.30 42.34 -76.20
CA VAL A 52 -70.56 43.77 -75.96
C VAL A 52 -69.49 44.35 -75.05
N ILE A 53 -68.95 45.50 -75.42
CA ILE A 53 -67.92 46.22 -74.67
C ILE A 53 -68.38 47.66 -74.49
N LEU A 54 -68.37 48.15 -73.26
CA LEU A 54 -68.55 49.54 -72.94
C LEU A 54 -67.18 50.22 -72.95
N GLN A 55 -67.07 51.29 -73.74
CA GLN A 55 -65.86 52.12 -73.80
C GLN A 55 -66.26 53.53 -73.46
N GLY A 56 -65.45 54.24 -72.68
CA GLY A 56 -65.73 55.64 -72.38
C GLY A 56 -64.49 56.41 -72.02
N ALA A 57 -64.67 57.71 -71.84
CA ALA A 57 -63.65 58.59 -71.30
C ALA A 57 -64.28 59.55 -70.29
N THR A 58 -63.59 59.79 -69.19
CA THR A 58 -63.93 60.86 -68.25
C THR A 58 -63.66 62.23 -68.91
N GLU A 59 -64.23 63.31 -68.37
CA GLU A 59 -63.96 64.68 -68.83
C GLU A 59 -62.47 65.07 -68.74
N PHE A 60 -61.69 64.34 -67.95
CA PHE A 60 -60.24 64.48 -67.81
C PHE A 60 -59.43 63.57 -68.75
N GLY A 61 -60.09 62.82 -69.64
CA GLY A 61 -59.46 61.97 -70.65
C GLY A 61 -59.03 60.59 -70.16
N GLU A 62 -59.41 60.17 -68.95
CA GLU A 62 -59.13 58.82 -68.46
C GLU A 62 -59.99 57.80 -69.20
N LEU A 63 -59.36 56.77 -69.76
CA LEU A 63 -60.04 55.75 -70.56
C LEU A 63 -60.72 54.72 -69.67
N ILE A 64 -61.97 54.42 -69.98
CA ILE A 64 -62.77 53.37 -69.34
C ILE A 64 -63.03 52.28 -70.37
N VAL A 65 -62.74 51.03 -70.01
CA VAL A 65 -63.11 49.86 -70.80
C VAL A 65 -63.71 48.83 -69.85
N TYR A 66 -64.95 48.45 -70.10
CA TYR A 66 -65.66 47.45 -69.30
C TYR A 66 -66.33 46.44 -70.22
N ASP A 67 -65.95 45.17 -70.09
CA ASP A 67 -66.37 44.10 -71.00
C ASP A 67 -67.23 43.01 -70.34
N ASN A 68 -67.51 43.15 -69.03
CA ASN A 68 -68.42 42.27 -68.30
C ASN A 68 -69.88 42.77 -68.39
N ILE A 69 -70.33 43.02 -69.62
CA ILE A 69 -71.70 43.46 -69.94
C ILE A 69 -72.62 42.25 -70.03
N ILE A 70 -73.74 42.30 -69.32
CA ILE A 70 -74.77 41.26 -69.39
C ILE A 70 -75.66 41.55 -70.60
N ILE A 71 -75.73 40.62 -71.56
CA ILE A 71 -76.77 40.64 -72.60
C ILE A 71 -78.01 39.99 -71.98
N ASN A 72 -79.12 40.72 -71.89
CA ASN A 72 -80.33 40.22 -71.24
C ASN A 72 -81.01 39.15 -72.10
N ASP A 73 -81.87 38.33 -71.48
CA ASP A 73 -82.56 37.20 -72.14
C ASP A 73 -83.43 37.63 -73.33
N ASP A 74 -83.91 38.89 -73.34
CA ASP A 74 -84.66 39.48 -74.45
C ASP A 74 -83.82 39.64 -75.74
N ARG A 75 -82.49 39.62 -75.62
CA ARG A 75 -81.50 39.85 -76.70
C ARG A 75 -81.71 41.16 -77.45
N HIS A 76 -82.35 42.13 -76.80
CA HIS A 76 -82.59 43.50 -77.28
C HIS A 76 -82.03 44.53 -76.31
N SER A 77 -81.66 44.12 -75.10
CA SER A 77 -81.10 45.00 -74.08
C SER A 77 -79.84 44.43 -73.43
N VAL A 78 -79.05 45.34 -72.85
CA VAL A 78 -77.85 45.01 -72.07
C VAL A 78 -77.89 45.67 -70.70
N THR A 79 -77.25 45.05 -69.72
CA THR A 79 -77.15 45.54 -68.34
C THR A 79 -75.70 45.64 -67.90
N PHE A 80 -75.34 46.73 -67.24
CA PHE A 80 -74.02 46.90 -66.63
C PHE A 80 -74.05 47.82 -65.40
N PRO A 81 -73.19 47.59 -64.40
CA PRO A 81 -73.07 48.46 -63.24
C PRO A 81 -72.26 49.73 -63.56
N LEU A 82 -72.51 50.81 -62.82
CA LEU A 82 -71.57 51.93 -62.71
C LEU A 82 -70.51 51.58 -61.66
N THR A 83 -69.28 51.32 -62.10
CA THR A 83 -68.20 50.80 -61.24
C THR A 83 -67.47 51.88 -60.48
N LYS A 84 -66.61 51.49 -59.53
CA LYS A 84 -65.74 52.41 -58.79
C LYS A 84 -64.86 53.25 -59.70
N GLU A 85 -64.34 52.66 -60.77
CA GLU A 85 -63.51 53.37 -61.75
C GLU A 85 -64.33 54.45 -62.47
N MET A 86 -65.59 54.17 -62.79
CA MET A 86 -66.50 55.11 -63.44
C MET A 86 -66.91 56.26 -62.51
N LEU A 87 -67.24 55.99 -61.25
CA LEU A 87 -67.82 56.98 -60.33
C LEU A 87 -66.83 57.56 -59.30
N SER A 88 -65.53 57.26 -59.40
CA SER A 88 -64.51 57.74 -58.45
C SER A 88 -64.23 59.25 -58.53
N VAL A 89 -64.39 59.86 -59.70
CA VAL A 89 -64.11 61.27 -59.96
C VAL A 89 -65.36 61.94 -60.51
N SER A 90 -65.77 63.07 -59.92
CA SER A 90 -66.91 63.85 -60.43
C SER A 90 -66.60 64.46 -61.79
N GLY A 91 -67.60 64.53 -62.66
CA GLY A 91 -67.45 64.98 -64.05
C GLY A 91 -68.36 64.25 -65.03
N ASN A 92 -68.40 64.73 -66.27
CA ASN A 92 -69.11 64.04 -67.36
C ASN A 92 -68.28 62.84 -67.85
N ILE A 93 -68.94 61.70 -68.05
CA ILE A 93 -68.32 60.50 -68.62
C ILE A 93 -69.04 60.19 -69.92
N SER A 94 -68.31 60.24 -71.04
CA SER A 94 -68.85 59.89 -72.35
C SER A 94 -68.63 58.41 -72.61
N PHE A 95 -69.71 57.68 -72.89
CA PHE A 95 -69.69 56.25 -73.15
C PHE A 95 -70.16 55.92 -74.57
N ILE A 96 -69.60 54.85 -75.13
CA ILE A 96 -69.99 54.20 -76.38
C ILE A 96 -70.12 52.70 -76.09
N LEU A 97 -71.28 52.15 -76.43
CA LEU A 97 -71.50 50.70 -76.40
C LEU A 97 -71.09 50.10 -77.75
N SER A 98 -70.11 49.19 -77.74
CA SER A 98 -69.57 48.54 -78.94
C SER A 98 -69.95 47.06 -78.97
N LEU A 99 -70.59 46.64 -80.05
CA LEU A 99 -70.97 45.27 -80.35
C LEU A 99 -69.95 44.69 -81.33
N VAL A 100 -69.26 43.63 -80.93
CA VAL A 100 -68.22 42.97 -81.72
C VAL A 100 -68.66 41.54 -82.00
N ASP A 101 -68.88 41.21 -83.26
CA ASP A 101 -69.15 39.86 -83.71
C ASP A 101 -67.85 39.04 -83.65
N THR A 102 -67.86 37.98 -82.85
CA THR A 102 -66.68 37.14 -82.60
C THR A 102 -66.33 36.20 -83.76
N ASN A 103 -67.26 35.96 -84.68
CA ASN A 103 -67.06 35.08 -85.83
C ASN A 103 -66.42 35.81 -87.00
N ASN A 104 -66.92 37.00 -87.35
CA ASN A 104 -66.45 37.76 -88.53
C ASN A 104 -65.59 39.00 -88.19
N LYS A 105 -65.38 39.28 -86.89
CA LYS A 105 -64.61 40.43 -86.37
C LYS A 105 -65.14 41.81 -86.81
N GLN A 106 -66.41 41.89 -87.19
CA GLN A 106 -67.07 43.17 -87.48
C GLN A 106 -67.46 43.87 -86.17
N LYS A 107 -67.31 45.20 -86.14
CA LYS A 107 -67.70 46.06 -85.02
C LYS A 107 -68.80 47.01 -85.46
N LYS A 108 -69.85 47.12 -84.66
CA LYS A 108 -70.87 48.18 -84.75
C LYS A 108 -71.04 48.81 -83.37
N SER A 109 -71.24 50.12 -83.29
CA SER A 109 -71.41 50.82 -82.01
C SER A 109 -72.73 51.57 -81.99
N ALA A 110 -73.34 51.65 -80.80
CA ALA A 110 -74.43 52.57 -80.55
C ALA A 110 -73.91 54.02 -80.51
N PHE A 111 -74.80 54.98 -80.74
CA PHE A 111 -74.48 56.40 -80.56
C PHE A 111 -74.06 56.67 -79.11
N PRO A 112 -73.11 57.60 -78.89
CA PRO A 112 -72.59 57.89 -77.57
C PRO A 112 -73.66 58.42 -76.62
N PHE A 113 -73.48 58.18 -75.33
CA PHE A 113 -74.31 58.71 -74.25
C PHE A 113 -73.44 59.20 -73.10
N ILE A 114 -74.00 60.01 -72.20
CA ILE A 114 -73.24 60.66 -71.13
C ILE A 114 -73.84 60.31 -69.76
N VAL A 115 -72.96 59.93 -68.83
CA VAL A 115 -73.25 59.83 -67.39
C VAL A 115 -72.66 61.07 -66.71
N LYS A 116 -73.50 61.86 -66.03
CA LYS A 116 -73.10 62.99 -65.20
C LYS A 116 -72.83 62.51 -63.78
N ASN A 117 -71.55 62.37 -63.43
CA ASN A 117 -71.15 62.02 -62.09
C ASN A 117 -71.08 63.29 -61.21
N THR A 118 -72.08 63.49 -60.37
CA THR A 118 -72.21 64.69 -59.55
C THR A 118 -71.31 64.59 -58.31
N LYS A 119 -70.58 65.65 -57.98
CA LYS A 119 -69.71 65.69 -56.80
C LYS A 119 -70.52 65.51 -55.51
N GLU A 120 -70.13 64.56 -54.66
CA GLU A 120 -70.66 64.43 -53.30
C GLU A 120 -70.18 65.63 -52.46
N ILE A 121 -71.10 66.36 -51.81
CA ILE A 121 -70.80 67.61 -51.08
C ILE A 121 -70.58 67.39 -49.57
N THR A 122 -70.74 66.17 -49.07
CA THR A 122 -70.70 65.89 -47.62
C THR A 122 -69.35 65.33 -47.15
N ALA A 123 -68.71 66.07 -46.23
CA ALA A 123 -67.55 65.63 -45.47
C ALA A 123 -67.93 64.41 -44.59
N SER A 124 -67.70 63.20 -45.11
CA SER A 124 -67.93 61.95 -44.38
C SER A 124 -66.59 61.36 -43.97
N THR A 125 -66.31 61.31 -42.67
CA THR A 125 -65.19 60.54 -42.12
C THR A 125 -65.32 59.09 -42.60
N PRO A 126 -64.38 58.53 -43.40
CA PRO A 126 -64.58 57.25 -44.05
C PRO A 126 -64.69 56.11 -43.02
N VAL A 127 -65.60 55.17 -43.25
CA VAL A 127 -65.77 53.91 -42.48
C VAL A 127 -64.44 53.18 -42.21
N LEU A 128 -63.44 53.37 -43.08
CA LEU A 128 -62.06 52.89 -42.92
C LEU A 128 -61.36 53.37 -41.63
N ILE A 129 -61.65 54.58 -41.13
CA ILE A 129 -61.03 55.11 -39.91
C ILE A 129 -61.59 54.42 -38.66
N LEU A 130 -62.89 54.11 -38.62
CA LEU A 130 -63.51 53.37 -37.52
C LEU A 130 -62.98 51.93 -37.42
N GLN A 131 -62.81 51.25 -38.56
CA GLN A 131 -62.22 49.91 -38.61
C GLN A 131 -60.76 49.92 -38.10
N ALA A 132 -59.96 50.91 -38.51
CA ALA A 132 -58.58 51.05 -38.07
C ALA A 132 -58.45 51.29 -36.56
N ILE A 133 -59.39 52.03 -35.95
CA ILE A 133 -59.44 52.25 -34.50
C ILE A 133 -59.80 50.94 -33.78
N THR A 134 -60.79 50.18 -34.25
CA THR A 134 -61.16 48.88 -33.67
C THR A 134 -60.00 47.87 -33.74
N ASP A 135 -59.31 47.79 -34.88
CA ASP A 135 -58.15 46.91 -35.03
C ASP A 135 -56.98 47.32 -34.12
N TYR A 136 -56.79 48.63 -33.90
CA TYR A 136 -55.80 49.13 -32.96
C TYR A 136 -56.13 48.74 -31.50
N VAL A 137 -57.39 48.89 -31.09
CA VAL A 137 -57.86 48.51 -29.74
C VAL A 137 -57.70 47.00 -29.51
N ASN A 138 -58.11 46.16 -30.47
CA ASN A 138 -57.98 44.71 -30.36
C ASN A 138 -56.51 44.25 -30.26
N ARG A 139 -55.60 44.89 -31.02
CA ARG A 139 -54.15 44.61 -30.90
C ARG A 139 -53.59 45.05 -29.56
N ALA A 140 -54.02 46.20 -29.05
CA ALA A 140 -53.61 46.68 -27.73
C ALA A 140 -54.08 45.75 -26.60
N GLU A 141 -55.32 45.25 -26.68
CA GLU A 141 -55.85 44.29 -25.70
C GLU A 141 -55.11 42.95 -25.75
N LYS A 142 -54.80 42.45 -26.97
CA LYS A 142 -53.99 41.24 -27.12
C LYS A 142 -52.58 41.42 -26.55
N ALA A 143 -51.93 42.54 -26.84
CA ALA A 143 -50.59 42.85 -26.33
C ALA A 143 -50.58 42.94 -24.79
N ALA A 144 -51.64 43.48 -24.17
CA ALA A 144 -51.79 43.51 -22.73
C ALA A 144 -51.93 42.10 -22.12
N LYS A 145 -52.74 41.22 -22.72
CA LYS A 145 -52.88 39.82 -22.28
C LYS A 145 -51.57 39.03 -22.46
N ASP A 146 -50.88 39.21 -23.57
CA ASP A 146 -49.58 38.58 -23.83
C ASP A 146 -48.52 39.06 -22.81
N ALA A 147 -48.55 40.35 -22.42
CA ALA A 147 -47.67 40.89 -21.38
C ALA A 147 -47.99 40.32 -19.98
N GLU A 148 -49.26 40.10 -19.65
CA GLU A 148 -49.68 39.49 -18.39
C GLU A 148 -49.28 38.01 -18.30
N ALA A 149 -49.42 37.25 -19.40
CA ALA A 149 -48.94 35.87 -19.47
C ALA A 149 -47.41 35.78 -19.30
N ASN A 150 -46.65 36.69 -19.92
CA ASN A 150 -45.20 36.75 -19.76
C ASN A 150 -44.76 37.09 -18.33
N LYS A 151 -45.54 37.90 -17.60
CA LYS A 151 -45.29 38.19 -16.18
C LYS A 151 -45.44 36.92 -15.34
N ASN A 152 -46.49 36.13 -15.55
CA ASN A 152 -46.71 34.88 -14.82
C ASN A 152 -45.58 33.86 -15.04
N ILE A 153 -45.12 33.70 -16.29
CA ILE A 153 -43.96 32.85 -16.61
C ILE A 153 -42.69 33.35 -15.91
N THR A 154 -42.51 34.67 -15.80
CA THR A 154 -41.35 35.27 -15.11
C THR A 154 -41.42 34.99 -13.60
N ASP A 155 -42.60 35.11 -12.99
CA ASP A 155 -42.83 34.82 -11.58
C ASP A 155 -42.63 33.33 -11.27
N GLU A 156 -43.08 32.42 -12.14
CA GLU A 156 -42.82 30.97 -12.05
C GLU A 156 -41.33 30.62 -12.17
N ASN A 157 -40.63 31.21 -13.14
CA ASN A 157 -39.18 31.02 -13.30
C ASN A 157 -38.38 31.52 -12.09
N ALA A 158 -38.82 32.61 -11.46
CA ALA A 158 -38.22 33.12 -10.22
C ALA A 158 -38.45 32.16 -9.05
N ALA A 159 -39.65 31.58 -8.92
CA ALA A 159 -39.96 30.57 -7.92
C ALA A 159 -39.13 29.29 -8.11
N GLN A 160 -39.02 28.80 -9.35
CA GLN A 160 -38.21 27.63 -9.70
C GLN A 160 -36.72 27.87 -9.38
N SER A 161 -36.21 29.06 -9.70
CA SER A 161 -34.82 29.45 -9.40
C SER A 161 -34.56 29.50 -7.89
N LYS A 162 -35.54 29.95 -7.10
CA LYS A 162 -35.46 29.93 -5.63
C LYS A 162 -35.42 28.51 -5.07
N GLN A 163 -36.20 27.59 -5.64
CA GLN A 163 -36.19 26.18 -5.27
C GLN A 163 -34.83 25.53 -5.58
N TYR A 164 -34.25 25.78 -6.76
CA TYR A 164 -32.91 25.29 -7.11
C TYR A 164 -31.82 25.82 -6.17
N LEU A 165 -31.93 27.09 -5.75
CA LEU A 165 -31.00 27.67 -4.79
C LEU A 165 -31.08 26.97 -3.43
N GLU A 166 -32.28 26.68 -2.93
CA GLU A 166 -32.46 25.94 -1.67
C GLU A 166 -31.91 24.52 -1.76
N THR A 167 -32.20 23.78 -2.84
CA THR A 167 -31.61 22.44 -3.05
C THR A 167 -30.08 22.51 -3.12
N THR A 168 -29.52 23.56 -3.72
CA THR A 168 -28.06 23.74 -3.79
C THR A 168 -27.45 24.00 -2.42
N LYS A 169 -28.10 24.79 -1.55
CA LYS A 169 -27.67 25.00 -0.16
C LYS A 169 -27.69 23.70 0.63
N GLU A 170 -28.78 22.93 0.52
CA GLU A 170 -28.92 21.65 1.22
C GLU A 170 -27.83 20.65 0.80
N GLN A 171 -27.50 20.60 -0.49
CA GLN A 171 -26.37 19.79 -0.98
C GLN A 171 -25.01 20.29 -0.46
N ALA A 172 -24.82 21.60 -0.34
CA ALA A 172 -23.59 22.17 0.23
C ALA A 172 -23.45 21.86 1.73
N ASP A 173 -24.55 21.88 2.47
CA ASP A 173 -24.58 21.50 3.89
C ASP A 173 -24.26 20.00 4.05
N ILE A 174 -24.86 19.13 3.24
CA ILE A 174 -24.56 17.69 3.22
C ILE A 174 -23.07 17.46 2.89
N ALA A 175 -22.50 18.17 1.92
CA ALA A 175 -21.09 18.07 1.58
C ALA A 175 -20.18 18.50 2.75
N THR A 176 -20.59 19.55 3.47
CA THR A 176 -19.88 20.04 4.66
C THR A 176 -19.90 19.01 5.79
N THR A 177 -21.06 18.40 6.06
CA THR A 177 -21.18 17.32 7.06
C THR A 177 -20.30 16.13 6.71
N LYS A 178 -20.33 15.67 5.45
CA LYS A 178 -19.48 14.55 4.99
C LYS A 178 -17.98 14.87 5.11
N ALA A 179 -17.58 16.12 4.88
CA ALA A 179 -16.20 16.54 5.08
C ALA A 179 -15.79 16.50 6.57
N GLN A 180 -16.68 16.90 7.48
CA GLN A 180 -16.46 16.80 8.92
C GLN A 180 -16.36 15.34 9.38
N GLU A 181 -17.27 14.46 8.92
CA GLU A 181 -17.24 13.02 9.21
C GLU A 181 -15.94 12.35 8.73
N SER A 182 -15.47 12.75 7.54
CA SER A 182 -14.20 12.27 6.98
C SER A 182 -13.02 12.73 7.83
N SER A 183 -13.04 13.98 8.32
CA SER A 183 -12.02 14.50 9.23
C SER A 183 -11.99 13.74 10.56
N SER A 184 -13.15 13.44 11.15
CA SER A 184 -13.24 12.64 12.38
C SER A 184 -12.68 11.23 12.18
N SER A 185 -13.05 10.58 11.06
CA SER A 185 -12.55 9.24 10.71
C SER A 185 -11.01 9.21 10.54
N ALA A 186 -10.43 10.29 9.99
CA ALA A 186 -8.98 10.44 9.88
C ALA A 186 -8.29 10.58 11.25
N VAL A 187 -8.92 11.30 12.19
CA VAL A 187 -8.43 11.44 13.58
C VAL A 187 -8.46 10.08 14.30
N ASP A 188 -9.56 9.32 14.16
CA ASP A 188 -9.67 7.98 14.77
C ASP A 188 -8.60 7.03 14.22
N SER A 189 -8.36 7.07 12.91
CA SER A 189 -7.30 6.27 12.27
C SER A 189 -5.90 6.64 12.79
N ALA A 190 -5.63 7.93 12.99
CA ALA A 190 -4.39 8.40 13.57
C ALA A 190 -4.22 7.92 15.03
N ASN A 191 -5.29 7.95 15.82
CA ASN A 191 -5.29 7.44 17.19
C ASN A 191 -5.01 5.94 17.24
N SER A 192 -5.62 5.14 16.35
CA SER A 192 -5.31 3.71 16.23
C SER A 192 -3.84 3.46 15.91
N ALA A 193 -3.25 4.23 14.97
CA ALA A 193 -1.83 4.12 14.64
C ALA A 193 -0.91 4.45 15.83
N ILE A 194 -1.25 5.46 16.64
CA ILE A 194 -0.52 5.78 17.87
C ILE A 194 -0.58 4.62 18.87
N GLN A 195 -1.74 3.98 19.04
CA GLN A 195 -1.87 2.81 19.92
C GLN A 195 -1.03 1.63 19.43
N SER A 196 -1.06 1.34 18.13
CA SER A 196 -0.20 0.30 17.54
C SER A 196 1.28 0.59 17.76
N SER A 197 1.71 1.84 17.62
CA SER A 197 3.10 2.24 17.91
C SER A 197 3.47 2.00 19.37
N LYS A 198 2.59 2.31 20.33
CA LYS A 198 2.84 2.03 21.75
C LYS A 198 2.96 0.53 22.03
N SER A 199 2.09 -0.28 21.42
CA SER A 199 2.17 -1.74 21.52
C SER A 199 3.49 -2.29 20.97
N ALA A 200 3.99 -1.72 19.87
CA ALA A 200 5.29 -2.09 19.31
C ALA A 200 6.46 -1.74 20.24
N THR A 201 6.44 -0.55 20.87
CA THR A 201 7.45 -0.17 21.88
C THR A 201 7.46 -1.14 23.06
N ILE A 202 6.28 -1.48 23.60
CA ILE A 202 6.16 -2.45 24.71
C ILE A 202 6.68 -3.83 24.30
N ALA A 203 6.42 -4.26 23.06
CA ALA A 203 6.95 -5.52 22.55
C ALA A 203 8.48 -5.50 22.47
N ASN A 204 9.08 -4.38 22.07
CA ASN A 204 10.53 -4.22 22.01
C ASN A 204 11.17 -4.22 23.41
N GLU A 205 10.57 -3.51 24.38
CA GLU A 205 11.01 -3.54 25.78
C GLU A 205 10.97 -4.96 26.36
N LYS A 206 9.92 -5.73 26.05
CA LYS A 206 9.84 -7.15 26.46
C LYS A 206 10.91 -8.01 25.80
N ALA A 207 11.26 -7.74 24.54
CA ALA A 207 12.32 -8.45 23.84
C ALA A 207 13.70 -8.15 24.45
N GLU A 208 13.97 -6.90 24.83
CA GLU A 208 15.20 -6.52 25.54
C GLU A 208 15.30 -7.22 26.91
N VAL A 209 14.22 -7.24 27.69
CA VAL A 209 14.17 -7.96 28.96
C VAL A 209 14.44 -9.46 28.76
N ALA A 210 13.86 -10.07 27.72
CA ALA A 210 14.11 -11.46 27.39
C ALA A 210 15.58 -11.71 27.00
N SER A 211 16.20 -10.79 26.25
CA SER A 211 17.62 -10.86 25.90
C SER A 211 18.51 -10.78 27.14
N THR A 212 18.22 -9.89 28.09
CA THR A 212 18.96 -9.80 29.35
C THR A 212 18.85 -11.10 30.15
N LYS A 213 17.64 -11.68 30.26
CA LYS A 213 17.44 -12.97 30.94
C LYS A 213 18.19 -14.12 30.26
N ALA A 214 18.31 -14.12 28.94
CA ALA A 214 19.08 -15.12 28.21
C ALA A 214 20.59 -15.03 28.53
N THR A 215 21.10 -13.81 28.67
CA THR A 215 22.49 -13.56 29.11
C THR A 215 22.71 -14.03 30.55
N GLU A 216 21.79 -13.72 31.47
CA GLU A 216 21.84 -14.17 32.87
C GLU A 216 21.81 -15.71 32.98
N ALA A 217 20.99 -16.37 32.15
CA ALA A 217 20.95 -17.82 32.06
C ALA A 217 22.27 -18.41 31.55
N SER A 218 22.90 -17.78 30.56
CA SER A 218 24.21 -18.19 30.03
C SER A 218 25.32 -18.06 31.07
N SER A 219 25.33 -16.96 31.84
CA SER A 219 26.25 -16.78 32.98
C SER A 219 26.02 -17.84 34.06
N SER A 220 24.76 -18.14 34.38
CA SER A 220 24.42 -19.18 35.36
C SER A 220 24.88 -20.57 34.91
N ALA A 221 24.74 -20.90 33.62
CA ALA A 221 25.26 -22.15 33.05
C ALA A 221 26.78 -22.23 33.14
N THR A 222 27.49 -21.13 32.91
CA THR A 222 28.95 -21.06 33.06
C THR A 222 29.38 -21.31 34.52
N ASN A 223 28.68 -20.71 35.47
CA ASN A 223 28.95 -20.91 36.90
C ASN A 223 28.69 -22.36 37.35
N ALA A 224 27.67 -23.01 36.80
CA ALA A 224 27.40 -24.43 37.05
C ALA A 224 28.53 -25.32 36.51
N ALA A 225 28.98 -25.09 35.27
CA ALA A 225 30.11 -25.83 34.68
C ALA A 225 31.41 -25.64 35.48
N GLN A 226 31.67 -24.43 35.96
CA GLN A 226 32.82 -24.16 36.84
C GLN A 226 32.71 -24.91 38.18
N SER A 227 31.49 -24.98 38.74
CA SER A 227 31.24 -25.72 39.99
C SER A 227 31.46 -27.22 39.81
N GLU A 228 31.06 -27.80 38.67
CA GLU A 228 31.34 -29.18 38.32
C GLU A 228 32.85 -29.46 38.18
N ALA A 229 33.58 -28.58 37.48
CA ALA A 229 35.02 -28.68 37.36
C ALA A 229 35.74 -28.60 38.72
N ASN A 230 35.27 -27.73 39.61
CA ASN A 230 35.79 -27.62 40.98
C ASN A 230 35.51 -28.89 41.79
N ALA A 231 34.30 -29.45 41.71
CA ALA A 231 33.95 -30.70 42.38
C ALA A 231 34.84 -31.86 41.89
N LYS A 232 35.13 -31.92 40.59
CA LYS A 232 36.06 -32.93 40.03
C LYS A 232 37.47 -32.77 40.57
N LYS A 233 38.01 -31.54 40.65
CA LYS A 233 39.32 -31.29 41.27
C LYS A 233 39.36 -31.73 42.73
N SER A 234 38.31 -31.44 43.49
CA SER A 234 38.19 -31.90 44.88
C SER A 234 38.16 -33.42 44.98
N PHE A 235 37.47 -34.10 44.08
CA PHE A 235 37.45 -35.58 44.03
C PHE A 235 38.84 -36.15 43.71
N ASP A 236 39.51 -35.62 42.68
CA ASP A 236 40.85 -36.06 42.29
C ASP A 236 41.87 -35.86 43.44
N GLU A 237 41.72 -34.79 44.23
CA GLU A 237 42.54 -34.55 45.42
C GLU A 237 42.24 -35.54 46.55
N VAL A 238 40.97 -35.92 46.77
CA VAL A 238 40.62 -36.97 47.73
C VAL A 238 41.26 -38.29 47.33
N THR A 239 41.22 -38.69 46.06
CA THR A 239 41.88 -39.90 45.58
C THR A 239 43.39 -39.85 45.80
N ARG A 240 44.02 -38.70 45.58
CA ARG A 240 45.46 -38.51 45.86
C ARG A 240 45.78 -38.65 47.36
N LEU A 241 44.92 -38.12 48.23
CA LEU A 241 45.06 -38.25 49.68
C LEU A 241 44.86 -39.69 50.15
N GLU A 242 43.89 -40.43 49.58
CA GLU A 242 43.70 -41.86 49.86
C GLU A 242 44.95 -42.67 49.52
N GLN A 243 45.57 -42.41 48.36
CA GLN A 243 46.82 -43.06 48.00
C GLN A 243 47.96 -42.72 48.97
N SER A 244 48.07 -41.44 49.37
CA SER A 244 49.06 -41.01 50.36
C SER A 244 48.87 -41.69 51.73
N VAL A 245 47.63 -41.97 52.13
CA VAL A 245 47.32 -42.71 53.38
C VAL A 245 47.73 -44.18 53.25
N ILE A 246 47.49 -44.81 52.10
CA ILE A 246 47.95 -46.18 51.82
C ILE A 246 49.48 -46.25 51.89
N ASP A 247 50.17 -45.30 51.27
CA ASP A 247 51.63 -45.23 51.25
C ASP A 247 52.19 -45.05 52.67
N HIS A 248 51.58 -44.18 53.49
CA HIS A 248 51.93 -44.03 54.90
C HIS A 248 51.70 -45.31 55.70
N LYS A 249 50.58 -46.00 55.48
CA LYS A 249 50.30 -47.28 56.15
C LYS A 249 51.37 -48.32 55.81
N ASN A 250 51.79 -48.38 54.56
CA ASN A 250 52.87 -49.27 54.13
C ASN A 250 54.21 -48.91 54.78
N ALA A 251 54.55 -47.62 54.84
CA ALA A 251 55.76 -47.14 55.51
C ALA A 251 55.75 -47.47 57.02
N VAL A 252 54.61 -47.30 57.70
CA VAL A 252 54.45 -47.67 59.11
C VAL A 252 54.62 -49.17 59.30
N MET A 253 53.96 -50.01 58.50
CA MET A 253 54.13 -51.48 58.56
C MET A 253 55.59 -51.88 58.37
N GLN A 254 56.29 -51.27 57.40
CA GLN A 254 57.71 -51.53 57.18
C GLN A 254 58.56 -51.11 58.37
N SER A 255 58.29 -49.94 58.96
CA SER A 255 59.00 -49.49 60.16
C SER A 255 58.74 -50.41 61.37
N THR A 256 57.52 -50.91 61.53
CA THR A 256 57.19 -51.89 62.59
C THR A 256 57.95 -53.19 62.37
N ASN A 257 57.97 -53.73 61.16
CA ASN A 257 58.74 -54.92 60.82
C ASN A 257 60.24 -54.71 61.10
N ASN A 258 60.81 -53.58 60.69
CA ASN A 258 62.21 -53.26 60.95
C ASN A 258 62.51 -53.16 62.45
N ALA A 259 61.58 -52.63 63.25
CA ALA A 259 61.72 -52.56 64.70
C ALA A 259 61.64 -53.95 65.35
N GLU A 260 60.71 -54.81 64.91
CA GLU A 260 60.63 -56.21 65.36
C GLU A 260 61.89 -57.00 65.00
N GLU A 261 62.40 -56.84 63.77
CA GLU A 261 63.65 -57.46 63.33
C GLU A 261 64.84 -56.97 64.16
N SER A 262 64.92 -55.67 64.42
CA SER A 262 65.98 -55.08 65.25
C SER A 262 65.89 -55.56 66.70
N ALA A 263 64.68 -55.67 67.26
CA ALA A 263 64.46 -56.20 68.60
C ALA A 263 64.88 -57.68 68.69
N LYS A 264 64.46 -58.53 67.75
CA LYS A 264 64.89 -59.94 67.67
C LYS A 264 66.40 -60.07 67.53
N LYS A 265 67.00 -59.23 66.68
CA LYS A 265 68.46 -59.20 66.52
C LYS A 265 69.16 -58.75 67.80
N SER A 266 68.62 -57.77 68.52
CA SER A 266 69.15 -57.34 69.81
C SER A 266 69.04 -58.45 70.87
N GLU A 267 67.93 -59.19 70.89
CA GLU A 267 67.70 -60.34 71.77
C GLU A 267 68.70 -61.48 71.48
N SER A 268 68.98 -61.76 70.19
CA SER A 268 70.02 -62.69 69.74
C SER A 268 71.41 -62.36 70.32
N TRP A 269 71.77 -61.08 70.35
CA TRP A 269 73.05 -60.63 70.91
C TRP A 269 73.10 -60.71 72.45
N ALA A 270 71.97 -60.51 73.12
CA ALA A 270 71.91 -60.44 74.59
C ALA A 270 71.84 -61.83 75.25
N VAL A 271 70.98 -62.72 74.74
CA VAL A 271 70.64 -63.99 75.42
C VAL A 271 70.63 -65.24 74.51
N GLY A 272 70.65 -65.09 73.18
CA GLY A 272 70.59 -66.21 72.23
C GLY A 272 69.16 -66.74 71.99
N GLY A 273 69.01 -67.84 71.25
CA GLY A 273 67.74 -68.58 71.07
C GLY A 273 66.71 -68.00 70.08
N THR A 274 67.09 -67.07 69.20
CA THR A 274 66.18 -66.37 68.27
C THR A 274 66.25 -66.85 66.80
N SER A 275 67.20 -67.74 66.49
CA SER A 275 67.62 -68.21 65.17
C SER A 275 67.98 -67.11 64.15
N THR A 276 68.39 -65.92 64.59
CA THR A 276 68.65 -64.79 63.67
C THR A 276 70.11 -64.63 63.23
N ARG A 277 71.07 -65.30 63.89
CA ARG A 277 72.49 -65.27 63.54
C ARG A 277 73.20 -66.58 63.89
N ASP A 278 74.12 -67.01 63.04
CA ASP A 278 75.00 -68.14 63.33
C ASP A 278 75.83 -67.91 64.61
N GLY A 279 75.77 -68.86 65.55
CA GLY A 279 76.52 -68.84 66.81
C GLY A 279 75.90 -68.01 67.93
N GLU A 280 74.60 -67.70 67.89
CA GLU A 280 73.91 -66.94 68.94
C GLU A 280 73.76 -67.69 70.28
N ASP A 281 73.73 -69.02 70.27
CA ASP A 281 73.60 -69.85 71.48
C ASP A 281 74.94 -70.16 72.16
N THR A 282 76.02 -69.54 71.68
CA THR A 282 77.33 -69.60 72.32
C THR A 282 77.39 -68.49 73.36
N ASP A 283 77.68 -68.83 74.62
CA ASP A 283 77.67 -67.95 75.82
C ASP A 283 78.32 -66.57 75.58
N ASN A 284 77.53 -65.61 75.06
CA ASN A 284 78.00 -64.28 74.68
C ASN A 284 78.57 -63.52 75.89
N SER A 285 78.06 -63.83 77.10
CA SER A 285 78.56 -63.29 78.36
C SER A 285 79.99 -63.74 78.63
N LYS A 286 80.33 -64.98 78.30
CA LYS A 286 81.69 -65.51 78.42
C LYS A 286 82.68 -64.89 77.43
N TYR A 287 82.26 -64.69 76.17
CA TYR A 287 83.12 -64.06 75.15
C TYR A 287 83.50 -62.61 75.49
N TYR A 288 82.53 -61.77 75.89
CA TYR A 288 82.82 -60.38 76.28
C TYR A 288 83.52 -60.28 77.65
N SER A 289 83.24 -61.20 78.58
CA SER A 289 83.99 -61.34 79.83
C SER A 289 85.47 -61.64 79.59
N GLU A 290 85.77 -62.54 78.65
CA GLU A 290 87.13 -62.91 78.27
C GLU A 290 87.86 -61.78 77.54
N GLN A 291 87.16 -60.96 76.74
CA GLN A 291 87.72 -59.74 76.14
C GLN A 291 87.98 -58.64 77.18
N ALA A 292 87.07 -58.43 78.14
CA ALA A 292 87.28 -57.48 79.23
C ALA A 292 88.50 -57.86 80.10
N LYS A 293 88.73 -59.16 80.31
CA LYS A 293 89.93 -59.69 80.97
C LYS A 293 91.21 -59.44 80.14
N ASN A 294 91.15 -59.62 78.82
CA ASN A 294 92.26 -59.35 77.89
C ASN A 294 92.65 -57.85 77.85
N TYR A 295 91.70 -56.94 78.03
CA TYR A 295 91.97 -55.50 78.16
C TYR A 295 92.45 -55.08 79.55
N ALA A 296 92.03 -55.77 80.61
CA ALA A 296 92.52 -55.55 81.98
C ALA A 296 94.01 -55.96 82.13
N ASP A 297 94.42 -57.06 81.49
CA ASP A 297 95.81 -57.55 81.52
C ASP A 297 96.76 -56.68 80.65
N LYS A 298 96.24 -55.99 79.63
CA LYS A 298 96.99 -55.03 78.79
C LYS A 298 97.13 -53.63 79.42
N ALA A 299 96.37 -53.33 80.47
CA ALA A 299 96.38 -52.03 81.17
C ALA A 299 97.50 -51.92 82.23
N GLN A 300 98.23 -52.99 82.53
CA GLN A 300 99.29 -53.01 83.55
C GLN A 300 100.69 -52.63 83.01
N GLU A 301 100.84 -52.44 81.69
CA GLU A 301 102.12 -52.09 81.01
C GLU A 301 102.24 -50.61 80.57
N ILE A 302 101.21 -49.78 80.76
CA ILE A 302 101.18 -48.38 80.30
C ILE A 302 100.91 -47.43 81.49
N VAL A 303 101.76 -47.52 82.52
CA VAL A 303 101.79 -46.55 83.63
C VAL A 303 103.07 -45.72 83.51
N GLY A 304 103.04 -44.71 82.64
CA GLY A 304 104.14 -43.77 82.49
C GLY A 304 103.79 -42.56 81.62
N SER A 305 103.51 -41.43 82.29
CA SER A 305 103.41 -40.04 81.77
C SER A 305 102.01 -39.45 81.50
N ASN A 306 101.54 -38.71 82.51
CA ASN A 306 101.18 -37.27 82.47
C ASN A 306 100.02 -36.71 81.62
N PHE A 307 98.90 -36.47 82.34
CA PHE A 307 97.94 -35.32 82.31
C PHE A 307 97.07 -35.13 81.05
N ILE A 308 95.80 -34.64 81.07
CA ILE A 308 95.03 -33.74 81.95
C ILE A 308 93.54 -34.19 81.97
N THR A 309 92.88 -33.91 83.10
CA THR A 309 91.43 -33.99 83.34
C THR A 309 90.65 -32.76 82.84
N GLN A 310 89.47 -32.95 82.24
CA GLN A 310 88.36 -31.97 82.17
C GLN A 310 87.07 -32.78 82.13
N ALA A 311 86.27 -32.79 83.20
CA ALA A 311 85.21 -31.82 83.44
C ALA A 311 84.32 -31.62 82.19
N GLU A 312 83.05 -31.99 82.35
CA GLU A 312 81.91 -31.69 81.46
C GLU A 312 81.69 -32.60 80.23
N LYS A 313 81.13 -33.80 80.47
CA LYS A 313 80.04 -34.30 79.63
C LYS A 313 78.88 -34.75 80.51
N GLY A 314 78.07 -33.75 80.87
CA GLY A 314 76.75 -33.96 81.44
C GLY A 314 75.87 -34.75 80.46
N VAL A 315 75.26 -35.79 81.01
CA VAL A 315 73.83 -36.09 80.98
C VAL A 315 73.01 -35.43 79.85
N ALA A 316 72.51 -36.31 78.98
CA ALA A 316 71.20 -36.31 78.31
C ALA A 316 70.42 -34.99 78.19
N GLY A 317 70.24 -34.54 76.94
CA GLY A 317 69.21 -33.54 76.61
C GLY A 317 69.49 -32.69 75.35
N GLY A 318 69.63 -33.34 74.18
CA GLY A 318 69.36 -32.75 72.86
C GLY A 318 70.16 -31.54 72.36
N VAL A 319 71.28 -31.74 71.65
CA VAL A 319 71.73 -30.90 70.51
C VAL A 319 72.78 -31.65 69.64
N ALA A 320 72.93 -31.21 68.39
CA ALA A 320 73.47 -31.89 67.18
C ALA A 320 74.91 -32.47 67.20
N GLU A 321 75.14 -33.51 66.38
CA GLU A 321 76.48 -34.03 66.02
C GLU A 321 77.23 -33.06 65.08
N LEU A 322 78.49 -32.75 65.41
CA LEU A 322 79.43 -31.96 64.59
C LEU A 322 80.55 -32.88 64.07
N ASN A 323 81.06 -32.62 62.87
CA ASN A 323 82.21 -33.33 62.31
C ASN A 323 83.55 -32.77 62.83
N ASP A 324 84.66 -33.43 62.45
CA ASP A 324 86.04 -33.17 62.90
C ASP A 324 86.53 -31.72 62.70
N ASN A 325 85.82 -30.91 61.91
CA ASN A 325 86.13 -29.49 61.68
C ASN A 325 85.19 -28.53 62.45
N LEU A 326 84.46 -29.02 63.46
CA LEU A 326 83.49 -28.25 64.26
C LEU A 326 82.30 -27.70 63.45
N ALA A 327 81.95 -28.33 62.33
CA ALA A 327 80.76 -28.00 61.54
C ALA A 327 79.63 -29.03 61.77
N VAL A 328 78.37 -28.58 61.79
CA VAL A 328 77.18 -29.43 62.05
C VAL A 328 77.03 -30.51 60.98
N GLU A 329 77.08 -31.79 61.38
CA GLU A 329 77.12 -32.93 60.45
C GLU A 329 75.72 -33.44 60.06
N LYS A 330 74.68 -33.13 60.85
CA LYS A 330 73.26 -33.28 60.47
C LYS A 330 72.39 -32.15 61.02
N ALA A 331 71.71 -31.43 60.13
CA ALA A 331 70.68 -30.46 60.50
C ALA A 331 69.39 -31.18 60.92
N VAL A 332 68.83 -30.76 62.06
CA VAL A 332 67.53 -31.18 62.59
C VAL A 332 66.43 -30.71 61.63
N GLY A 333 65.63 -31.64 61.11
CA GLY A 333 64.34 -31.32 60.48
C GLY A 333 63.29 -30.95 61.53
N ASP A 334 62.24 -30.27 61.12
CA ASP A 334 61.05 -30.07 61.97
C ASP A 334 60.33 -31.41 62.25
N GLU A 335 59.25 -31.39 63.05
CA GLU A 335 58.48 -32.58 63.48
C GLU A 335 57.86 -33.40 62.32
N LYS A 336 58.08 -32.99 61.05
CA LYS A 336 57.68 -33.72 59.85
C LYS A 336 58.87 -34.17 58.97
N GLY A 337 60.11 -34.01 59.43
CA GLY A 337 61.30 -34.53 58.74
C GLY A 337 61.71 -33.76 57.49
N ASN A 338 61.34 -32.48 57.36
CA ASN A 338 61.76 -31.66 56.22
C ASN A 338 63.17 -31.11 56.42
N ASN A 339 64.07 -31.41 55.46
CA ASN A 339 65.43 -30.89 55.41
C ASN A 339 65.42 -29.40 54.98
N ILE A 340 65.86 -28.50 55.87
CA ILE A 340 65.83 -27.03 55.67
C ILE A 340 66.95 -26.53 54.71
N GLN A 341 67.74 -27.42 54.08
CA GLN A 341 68.60 -27.04 52.95
C GLN A 341 67.88 -27.00 51.57
N GLY A 342 66.55 -27.07 51.54
CA GLY A 342 65.77 -26.96 50.30
C GLY A 342 65.44 -25.54 49.82
N THR A 343 65.75 -24.49 50.61
CA THR A 343 65.37 -23.09 50.28
C THR A 343 66.55 -22.23 49.82
N TYR A 344 67.59 -22.85 49.27
CA TYR A 344 68.47 -22.20 48.30
C TYR A 344 68.36 -23.01 47.02
N ALA A 345 67.95 -22.32 45.95
CA ALA A 345 67.76 -22.90 44.62
C ALA A 345 68.84 -23.95 44.31
N LYS A 346 68.40 -25.16 43.91
CA LYS A 346 69.27 -26.12 43.23
C LYS A 346 70.03 -25.36 42.14
N LYS A 347 71.32 -25.08 42.38
CA LYS A 347 72.20 -24.36 41.44
C LYS A 347 72.56 -25.21 40.21
N SER A 348 71.89 -26.33 40.00
CA SER A 348 72.12 -27.27 38.90
C SER A 348 71.04 -27.25 37.81
N ASP A 349 69.87 -26.63 38.03
CA ASP A 349 68.76 -26.66 37.06
C ASP A 349 68.33 -25.25 36.56
N THR A 350 68.94 -24.18 37.05
CA THR A 350 68.72 -22.84 36.49
C THR A 350 69.62 -22.63 35.27
N MET A 351 69.00 -22.54 34.10
CA MET A 351 69.69 -22.12 32.90
C MET A 351 70.20 -20.69 33.10
N VAL A 352 71.52 -20.49 33.05
CA VAL A 352 72.16 -19.17 33.16
C VAL A 352 72.86 -18.81 31.87
N ASN A 353 72.83 -17.53 31.50
CA ASN A 353 73.67 -16.97 30.45
C ASN A 353 74.63 -15.94 31.06
N LEU A 354 75.93 -16.24 30.97
CA LEU A 354 77.04 -15.45 31.49
C LEU A 354 77.58 -14.44 30.47
N LEU A 355 77.13 -14.50 29.22
CA LEU A 355 77.47 -13.53 28.19
C LEU A 355 76.54 -12.33 28.31
N LYS A 356 77.12 -11.15 28.54
CA LYS A 356 76.42 -9.87 28.34
C LYS A 356 76.79 -9.35 26.96
N PRO A 357 75.90 -9.43 25.95
CA PRO A 357 76.23 -8.93 24.63
C PRO A 357 76.46 -7.41 24.66
N THR A 358 77.45 -6.94 23.92
CA THR A 358 77.84 -5.53 23.82
C THR A 358 77.83 -5.01 22.38
N LEU A 359 77.60 -5.89 21.40
CA LEU A 359 77.50 -5.49 20.00
C LEU A 359 76.19 -4.74 19.78
N HIS A 360 76.26 -3.49 19.34
CA HIS A 360 75.12 -2.79 18.77
C HIS A 360 74.94 -3.17 17.31
N THR A 361 73.76 -2.87 16.74
CA THR A 361 73.47 -3.12 15.32
C THR A 361 74.60 -2.60 14.42
N THR A 362 75.30 -3.52 13.76
CA THR A 362 76.53 -3.25 12.99
C THR A 362 76.44 -3.89 11.62
N THR A 363 76.96 -3.20 10.60
CA THR A 363 77.08 -3.75 9.24
C THR A 363 78.53 -3.76 8.81
N GLU A 364 79.06 -4.92 8.43
CA GLU A 364 80.45 -5.10 7.97
C GLU A 364 80.50 -6.08 6.79
N ASN A 365 81.29 -5.75 5.76
CA ASN A 365 81.52 -6.55 4.54
C ASN A 365 80.25 -7.19 3.92
N GLY A 366 79.12 -6.49 3.95
CA GLY A 366 77.86 -6.94 3.36
C GLY A 366 76.96 -7.76 4.29
N ILE A 367 77.35 -7.95 5.56
CA ILE A 367 76.54 -8.57 6.61
C ILE A 367 76.09 -7.51 7.61
N THR A 368 74.78 -7.45 7.87
CA THR A 368 74.18 -6.68 8.95
C THR A 368 73.81 -7.62 10.09
N CYS A 369 74.35 -7.36 11.28
CA CYS A 369 74.02 -8.03 12.53
C CYS A 369 73.23 -7.05 13.41
N THR A 370 71.93 -7.31 13.58
CA THR A 370 70.98 -6.44 14.29
C THR A 370 70.76 -6.92 15.72
N GLU A 371 70.95 -6.03 16.70
CA GLU A 371 70.63 -6.29 18.10
C GLU A 371 69.10 -6.23 18.32
N ASN A 372 68.49 -7.32 18.79
CA ASN A 372 67.03 -7.40 18.96
C ASN A 372 66.51 -6.84 20.31
N GLY A 373 67.41 -6.45 21.22
CA GLY A 373 67.08 -5.93 22.56
C GLY A 373 66.83 -6.98 23.64
N ASP A 374 66.78 -8.27 23.29
CA ASP A 374 66.60 -9.40 24.20
C ASP A 374 67.88 -10.25 24.41
N GLY A 375 69.01 -9.82 23.83
CA GLY A 375 70.29 -10.53 23.83
C GLY A 375 70.49 -11.48 22.64
N THR A 376 69.52 -11.56 21.72
CA THR A 376 69.66 -12.26 20.44
C THR A 376 70.05 -11.31 19.31
N TYR A 377 70.58 -11.86 18.21
CA TYR A 377 71.01 -11.10 17.04
C TYR A 377 70.41 -11.64 15.75
N THR A 378 69.82 -10.77 14.94
CA THR A 378 69.34 -11.12 13.60
C THR A 378 70.40 -10.76 12.57
N VAL A 379 70.92 -11.76 11.85
CA VAL A 379 72.01 -11.61 10.88
C VAL A 379 71.50 -11.79 9.46
N LYS A 380 71.78 -10.81 8.60
CA LYS A 380 71.32 -10.77 7.21
C LYS A 380 72.40 -10.22 6.29
N GLY A 381 72.52 -10.75 5.08
CA GLY A 381 73.34 -10.21 4.01
C GLY A 381 74.18 -11.26 3.29
N THR A 382 75.05 -10.82 2.39
CA THR A 382 76.05 -11.69 1.74
C THR A 382 77.44 -11.18 2.05
N ALA A 383 78.26 -12.03 2.65
CA ALA A 383 79.61 -11.70 3.06
C ALA A 383 80.51 -11.55 1.82
N THR A 384 81.04 -10.35 1.61
CA THR A 384 82.02 -10.02 0.55
C THR A 384 83.47 -10.31 0.95
N SER A 385 83.68 -10.53 2.25
CA SER A 385 84.87 -11.07 2.90
C SER A 385 84.40 -11.76 4.19
N THR A 386 85.21 -12.63 4.81
CA THR A 386 84.85 -13.23 6.10
C THR A 386 84.61 -12.13 7.14
N VAL A 387 83.44 -12.14 7.77
CA VAL A 387 83.01 -11.20 8.80
C VAL A 387 83.12 -11.88 10.16
N THR A 388 83.70 -11.19 11.15
CA THR A 388 83.81 -11.65 12.53
C THR A 388 83.49 -10.49 13.46
N LEU A 389 82.27 -10.46 14.04
CA LEU A 389 81.80 -9.35 14.87
C LEU A 389 81.80 -9.75 16.36
N PRO A 390 82.41 -8.95 17.26
CA PRO A 390 82.51 -9.27 18.68
C PRO A 390 81.17 -9.10 19.37
N LEU A 391 80.58 -10.20 19.85
CA LEU A 391 79.33 -10.19 20.61
C LEU A 391 79.54 -9.75 22.05
N GLY A 392 80.66 -10.13 22.69
CA GLY A 392 80.98 -9.73 24.06
C GLY A 392 82.09 -10.58 24.67
N SER A 393 82.61 -10.15 25.83
CA SER A 393 83.65 -10.89 26.56
C SER A 393 83.11 -12.12 27.27
N ILE A 394 83.86 -13.21 27.27
CA ILE A 394 83.53 -14.44 27.99
C ILE A 394 84.00 -14.29 29.44
N LYS A 395 83.08 -14.44 30.40
CA LYS A 395 83.41 -14.34 31.82
C LYS A 395 84.25 -15.55 32.26
N ARG A 396 85.43 -15.27 32.83
CA ARG A 396 86.28 -16.29 33.46
C ARG A 396 85.69 -16.75 34.78
N ILE A 397 85.35 -18.03 34.86
CA ILE A 397 85.04 -18.71 36.10
C ILE A 397 85.81 -20.02 36.15
N ASN A 398 86.23 -20.47 37.33
CA ASN A 398 86.95 -21.74 37.51
C ASN A 398 85.98 -22.94 37.40
N LYS A 399 85.30 -23.05 36.25
CA LYS A 399 84.32 -24.10 35.92
C LYS A 399 84.32 -24.37 34.43
N LYS A 400 83.95 -25.59 34.07
CA LYS A 400 83.66 -25.97 32.68
C LYS A 400 82.44 -25.19 32.17
N LEU A 401 82.57 -24.55 31.02
CA LEU A 401 81.49 -23.80 30.38
C LEU A 401 81.11 -24.43 29.04
N LYS A 402 79.88 -24.20 28.60
CA LYS A 402 79.43 -24.47 27.25
C LYS A 402 79.04 -23.17 26.57
N ILE A 403 79.51 -23.02 25.34
CA ILE A 403 79.11 -21.96 24.42
C ILE A 403 78.13 -22.58 23.45
N CYS A 404 76.94 -22.00 23.35
CA CYS A 404 75.94 -22.41 22.36
C CYS A 404 75.14 -21.20 21.91
N GLY A 405 74.54 -21.26 20.73
CA GLY A 405 73.74 -20.15 20.20
C GLY A 405 73.70 -20.05 18.69
N SER A 406 74.44 -20.92 17.99
CA SER A 406 74.36 -21.03 16.55
C SER A 406 73.11 -21.79 16.12
N PRO A 407 72.34 -21.25 15.16
CA PRO A 407 71.12 -21.88 14.67
C PRO A 407 71.41 -23.07 13.76
N SER A 408 70.35 -23.84 13.44
CA SER A 408 70.41 -24.91 12.44
C SER A 408 70.94 -24.38 11.10
N GLY A 409 71.83 -25.13 10.44
CA GLY A 409 72.51 -24.73 9.20
C GLY A 409 73.87 -24.05 9.40
N ALA A 410 74.27 -23.77 10.64
CA ALA A 410 75.62 -23.32 10.96
C ALA A 410 76.68 -24.38 10.61
N GLY A 411 77.90 -23.92 10.33
CA GLY A 411 78.98 -24.74 9.79
C GLY A 411 80.28 -23.96 9.69
N LEU A 412 81.42 -24.66 9.76
CA LEU A 412 82.75 -24.03 9.74
C LEU A 412 83.03 -23.24 8.45
N ASN A 413 82.41 -23.66 7.34
CA ASN A 413 82.52 -22.99 6.04
C ASN A 413 81.31 -22.10 5.71
N THR A 414 80.35 -21.94 6.63
CA THR A 414 79.15 -21.12 6.44
C THR A 414 79.16 -19.95 7.42
N TYR A 415 78.60 -20.14 8.61
CA TYR A 415 78.47 -19.16 9.68
C TYR A 415 78.36 -19.88 11.03
N GLY A 416 78.56 -19.15 12.12
CA GLY A 416 78.47 -19.70 13.47
C GLY A 416 78.89 -18.69 14.53
N ILE A 417 79.13 -19.21 15.74
CA ILE A 417 79.68 -18.45 16.86
C ILE A 417 81.04 -19.06 17.19
N ASN A 418 82.07 -18.24 17.37
CA ASN A 418 83.43 -18.69 17.63
C ASN A 418 84.03 -17.97 18.84
N TYR A 419 84.86 -18.67 19.61
CA TYR A 419 85.74 -18.07 20.61
C TYR A 419 87.20 -18.37 20.25
N GLY A 420 88.01 -17.32 20.10
CA GLY A 420 89.43 -17.43 19.73
C GLY A 420 89.75 -16.97 18.29
N GLU A 421 91.04 -16.91 17.97
CA GLU A 421 91.55 -16.30 16.73
C GLU A 421 91.33 -17.15 15.47
N ILE A 422 91.12 -18.46 15.63
CA ILE A 422 90.98 -19.42 14.53
C ILE A 422 89.63 -20.13 14.63
N ILE A 423 88.86 -20.13 13.55
CA ILE A 423 87.55 -20.80 13.45
C ILE A 423 87.78 -22.28 13.11
N MET A 424 87.57 -23.18 14.08
CA MET A 424 87.68 -24.63 13.93
C MET A 424 86.68 -25.35 14.84
N ASP A 425 86.53 -26.67 14.69
CA ASP A 425 85.52 -27.47 15.43
C ASP A 425 85.64 -27.36 16.96
N SER A 426 86.86 -27.19 17.48
CA SER A 426 87.10 -27.03 18.92
C SER A 426 86.85 -25.63 19.45
N THR A 427 86.60 -24.63 18.60
CA THR A 427 86.45 -23.21 18.98
C THR A 427 85.14 -22.59 18.50
N ALA A 428 84.45 -23.25 17.56
CA ALA A 428 83.22 -22.75 16.97
C ALA A 428 81.99 -23.60 17.35
N ASP A 429 80.96 -22.96 17.89
CA ASP A 429 79.62 -23.52 17.87
C ASP A 429 79.05 -23.40 16.45
N VAL A 430 78.86 -24.55 15.81
CA VAL A 430 78.22 -24.69 14.50
C VAL A 430 76.90 -25.48 14.59
N GLY A 431 76.24 -25.46 15.75
CA GLY A 431 74.89 -26.00 15.97
C GLY A 431 74.78 -27.03 17.11
N ASN A 432 75.90 -27.54 17.63
CA ASN A 432 75.93 -28.51 18.73
C ASN A 432 76.43 -27.93 20.06
N GLY A 433 76.83 -26.65 20.05
CA GLY A 433 77.61 -26.01 21.09
C GLY A 433 79.05 -26.52 21.14
N VAL A 434 79.91 -25.75 21.78
CA VAL A 434 81.34 -26.04 21.96
C VAL A 434 81.72 -25.88 23.43
N MET A 435 82.62 -26.74 23.92
CA MET A 435 83.05 -26.72 25.32
C MET A 435 84.20 -25.73 25.50
N TYR A 436 84.02 -24.78 26.41
CA TYR A 436 85.03 -23.80 26.77
C TYR A 436 85.74 -24.21 28.06
N TYR A 437 87.08 -24.26 28.01
CA TYR A 437 87.95 -24.50 29.14
C TYR A 437 88.87 -23.29 29.31
N SER A 438 88.69 -22.52 30.38
CA SER A 438 89.60 -21.38 30.63
C SER A 438 90.97 -21.90 31.08
N THR A 439 92.04 -21.45 30.41
CA THR A 439 93.42 -21.50 30.92
C THR A 439 93.87 -20.09 31.34
N ASP A 440 94.89 -19.98 32.19
CA ASP A 440 95.21 -18.79 33.00
C ASP A 440 95.69 -17.51 32.25
N GLU A 441 95.55 -17.38 30.93
CA GLU A 441 96.06 -16.24 30.15
C GLU A 441 94.96 -15.48 29.39
N ALA A 442 94.81 -14.16 29.58
CA ALA A 442 93.94 -13.15 28.91
C ALA A 442 92.50 -13.53 28.45
N GLY A 443 91.47 -12.74 28.82
CA GLY A 443 90.05 -13.06 28.56
C GLY A 443 89.67 -13.15 27.07
N ASP A 444 88.99 -14.24 26.68
CA ASP A 444 88.50 -14.47 25.32
C ASP A 444 87.21 -13.69 25.02
N PHE A 445 87.03 -13.33 23.75
CA PHE A 445 85.79 -12.75 23.21
C PHE A 445 85.01 -13.78 22.42
N LEU A 446 83.69 -13.67 22.49
CA LEU A 446 82.77 -14.42 21.65
C LEU A 446 82.44 -13.60 20.40
N TYR A 447 82.51 -14.22 19.23
CA TYR A 447 82.25 -13.60 17.95
C TYR A 447 81.15 -14.32 17.19
N VAL A 448 80.32 -13.58 16.47
CA VAL A 448 79.55 -14.15 15.34
C VAL A 448 80.42 -14.09 14.10
N PHE A 449 80.49 -15.18 13.33
CA PHE A 449 81.22 -15.21 12.07
C PHE A 449 80.33 -15.59 10.89
N VAL A 450 80.66 -15.05 9.72
CA VAL A 450 80.08 -15.41 8.42
C VAL A 450 81.22 -15.50 7.41
N MET A 451 81.41 -16.67 6.79
CA MET A 451 82.52 -16.92 5.86
C MET A 451 82.33 -16.18 4.53
N ASN A 452 83.44 -15.83 3.88
CA ASN A 452 83.43 -15.18 2.57
C ASN A 452 82.53 -15.91 1.55
N GLY A 453 81.69 -15.15 0.85
CA GLY A 453 80.75 -15.64 -0.17
C GLY A 453 79.45 -16.24 0.37
N GLN A 454 79.28 -16.32 1.70
CA GLN A 454 78.08 -16.90 2.30
C GLN A 454 76.96 -15.87 2.44
N THR A 455 75.75 -16.31 2.10
CA THR A 455 74.52 -15.52 2.28
C THR A 455 73.76 -16.01 3.50
N VAL A 456 73.40 -15.07 4.36
CA VAL A 456 72.61 -15.26 5.58
C VAL A 456 71.32 -14.48 5.41
N ASN A 457 70.15 -15.08 5.66
CA ASN A 457 68.86 -14.44 5.44
C ASN A 457 68.04 -14.42 6.72
N ASP A 458 68.13 -13.30 7.47
CA ASP A 458 67.40 -13.05 8.72
C ASP A 458 67.55 -14.19 9.74
N ILE A 459 68.77 -14.74 9.84
CA ILE A 459 69.08 -15.85 10.73
C ILE A 459 69.30 -15.32 12.14
N ILE A 460 68.65 -15.93 13.12
CA ILE A 460 68.72 -15.52 14.52
C ILE A 460 69.81 -16.30 15.26
N PHE A 461 70.78 -15.60 15.82
CA PHE A 461 71.77 -16.12 16.74
C PHE A 461 71.34 -15.87 18.18
N LYS A 462 71.50 -16.89 19.03
CA LYS A 462 71.11 -16.90 20.44
C LYS A 462 72.34 -17.10 21.34
N PRO A 463 73.31 -16.18 21.32
CA PRO A 463 74.61 -16.42 21.91
C PRO A 463 74.51 -16.60 23.44
N MET A 464 74.96 -17.75 23.91
CA MET A 464 74.89 -18.15 25.30
C MET A 464 76.18 -18.79 25.78
N VAL A 465 76.70 -18.29 26.90
CA VAL A 465 77.80 -18.88 27.65
C VAL A 465 77.24 -19.38 28.97
N THR A 466 77.29 -20.69 29.23
CA THR A 466 76.57 -21.28 30.38
C THR A 466 77.39 -22.31 31.13
N THR A 467 77.09 -22.51 32.41
CA THR A 467 77.63 -23.62 33.22
C THR A 467 76.92 -24.95 32.97
N ASN A 468 75.75 -24.95 32.33
CA ASN A 468 75.06 -26.19 31.97
C ASN A 468 75.65 -26.76 30.68
N VAL A 469 76.47 -27.80 30.84
CA VAL A 469 77.19 -28.45 29.74
C VAL A 469 76.29 -29.20 28.75
N ASN A 470 75.00 -29.37 29.06
CA ASN A 470 74.03 -30.02 28.19
C ASN A 470 73.17 -29.02 27.40
N ALA A 471 73.38 -27.72 27.58
CA ALA A 471 72.59 -26.70 26.89
C ALA A 471 72.72 -26.79 25.36
N THR A 472 71.59 -26.50 24.70
CA THR A 472 71.43 -26.44 23.25
C THR A 472 70.93 -25.05 22.82
N TYR A 473 70.88 -24.80 21.51
CA TYR A 473 70.31 -23.57 20.95
C TYR A 473 68.89 -23.25 21.46
N ASN A 474 68.08 -24.27 21.77
CA ASN A 474 66.70 -24.08 22.23
C ASN A 474 66.58 -23.68 23.70
N ASP A 475 67.64 -23.86 24.49
CA ASP A 475 67.67 -23.56 25.92
C ASP A 475 68.11 -22.11 26.21
N PHE A 476 68.10 -21.24 25.20
CA PHE A 476 68.56 -19.86 25.35
C PHE A 476 67.80 -19.09 26.44
N VAL A 477 68.56 -18.41 27.29
CA VAL A 477 68.08 -17.35 28.18
C VAL A 477 68.88 -16.09 27.95
N ARG A 478 68.24 -14.92 28.12
CA ARG A 478 68.92 -13.61 28.13
C ARG A 478 70.01 -13.56 29.20
N TYR A 479 70.93 -12.62 29.11
CA TYR A 479 71.97 -12.43 30.14
C TYR A 479 71.35 -12.38 31.55
N THR A 480 71.70 -13.36 32.39
CA THR A 480 71.16 -13.49 33.77
C THR A 480 72.22 -13.24 34.84
N GLY A 481 73.48 -13.04 34.46
CA GLY A 481 74.60 -13.12 35.39
C GLY A 481 74.73 -14.50 36.04
N ASP A 482 75.48 -14.58 37.15
CA ASP A 482 75.81 -15.85 37.85
C ASP A 482 74.67 -16.41 38.72
N THR A 483 73.55 -15.70 38.88
CA THR A 483 72.51 -16.04 39.88
C THR A 483 71.15 -16.46 39.32
N GLY A 484 70.92 -16.35 37.99
CA GLY A 484 69.68 -16.81 37.35
C GLY A 484 68.47 -15.94 37.68
N SER A 485 68.13 -15.02 36.76
CA SER A 485 66.92 -14.17 36.61
C SER A 485 66.32 -13.41 37.81
N VAL A 486 66.22 -13.97 39.03
CA VAL A 486 65.48 -13.31 40.13
C VAL A 486 66.16 -12.01 40.55
N SER A 487 67.49 -11.97 40.59
CA SER A 487 68.23 -10.77 40.97
C SER A 487 68.15 -9.66 39.90
N GLY A 488 68.06 -10.05 38.62
CA GLY A 488 67.93 -9.11 37.49
C GLY A 488 66.51 -8.55 37.40
N ASP A 489 65.51 -9.41 37.55
CA ASP A 489 64.11 -8.98 37.57
C ASP A 489 63.83 -8.04 38.76
N VAL A 490 64.42 -8.30 39.93
CA VAL A 490 64.33 -7.40 41.10
C VAL A 490 65.04 -6.06 40.88
N ALA A 491 66.20 -6.04 40.20
CA ALA A 491 66.89 -4.79 39.87
C ALA A 491 66.11 -3.96 38.83
N ASP A 492 65.53 -4.60 37.80
CA ASP A 492 64.69 -3.93 36.81
C ASP A 492 63.40 -3.38 37.46
N ILE A 493 62.77 -4.16 38.33
CA ILE A 493 61.59 -3.74 39.11
C ILE A 493 61.96 -2.56 40.02
N LYS A 494 63.09 -2.65 40.72
CA LYS A 494 63.56 -1.58 41.60
C LYS A 494 63.87 -0.30 40.84
N THR A 495 64.51 -0.39 39.68
CA THR A 495 64.80 0.78 38.83
C THR A 495 63.52 1.44 38.30
N LYS A 496 62.48 0.65 38.00
CA LYS A 496 61.15 1.16 37.62
C LYS A 496 60.40 1.80 38.78
N ILE A 497 60.65 1.36 40.01
CA ILE A 497 59.98 1.86 41.22
C ILE A 497 60.71 3.09 41.79
N ASP A 498 62.05 3.10 41.79
CA ASP A 498 62.86 4.20 42.34
C ASP A 498 62.70 5.52 41.54
N GLY A 499 62.12 5.46 40.33
CA GLY A 499 61.75 6.63 39.53
C GLY A 499 60.37 7.22 39.83
N ILE A 500 59.61 6.67 40.79
CA ILE A 500 58.26 7.11 41.16
C ILE A 500 58.33 7.70 42.57
N GLU A 501 58.04 9.00 42.72
CA GLU A 501 57.99 9.63 44.06
C GLU A 501 56.87 8.99 44.92
N PRO A 502 57.06 8.89 46.25
CA PRO A 502 56.01 8.42 47.16
C PRO A 502 54.74 9.28 46.99
N GLU A 503 53.58 8.65 46.80
CA GLU A 503 52.27 9.27 46.51
C GLU A 503 52.04 9.78 45.06
N ALA A 504 52.95 9.51 44.12
CA ALA A 504 52.68 9.82 42.71
C ALA A 504 51.55 8.94 42.14
N GLU A 505 50.36 9.52 41.97
CA GLU A 505 49.29 8.91 41.17
C GLU A 505 49.66 8.97 39.69
N VAL A 506 49.59 7.83 39.00
CA VAL A 506 49.79 7.74 37.55
C VAL A 506 48.68 8.53 36.85
N ASN A 507 48.98 9.74 36.37
CA ASN A 507 48.03 10.54 35.59
C ASN A 507 47.72 9.83 34.25
N GLN A 508 46.59 9.15 34.18
CA GLN A 508 46.01 8.54 32.97
C GLN A 508 44.95 9.45 32.31
N ASN A 509 44.91 10.75 32.63
CA ASN A 509 43.91 11.66 32.08
C ASN A 509 44.25 11.97 30.61
N ALA A 510 43.21 12.16 29.79
CA ALA A 510 43.36 12.48 28.36
C ALA A 510 43.94 13.89 28.11
N TYR A 511 43.98 14.76 29.14
CA TYR A 511 44.55 16.10 29.09
C TYR A 511 45.11 16.51 30.47
N SER A 512 46.17 17.32 30.48
CA SER A 512 46.83 17.78 31.70
C SER A 512 46.36 19.17 32.18
N ARG A 513 45.89 20.02 31.24
CA ARG A 513 45.45 21.41 31.51
C ARG A 513 44.47 21.88 30.45
N ILE A 514 43.51 22.71 30.85
CA ILE A 514 42.63 23.45 29.94
C ILE A 514 42.91 24.94 30.10
N GLN A 515 43.28 25.60 29.01
CA GLN A 515 43.52 27.04 28.97
C GLN A 515 42.31 27.73 28.36
N ILE A 516 41.69 28.63 29.12
CA ILE A 516 40.61 29.49 28.68
C ILE A 516 41.24 30.86 28.41
N THR A 517 41.17 31.33 27.16
CA THR A 517 41.69 32.64 26.77
C THR A 517 40.53 33.55 26.41
N ASP A 518 40.45 34.72 27.04
CA ASP A 518 39.59 35.79 26.56
C ASP A 518 40.24 36.39 25.30
N ILE A 519 39.52 36.34 24.19
CA ILE A 519 40.01 36.79 22.89
C ILE A 519 40.05 38.33 22.81
N MET A 520 39.24 39.02 23.61
CA MET A 520 39.11 40.48 23.55
C MET A 520 40.26 41.20 24.25
N ASP A 521 40.79 40.65 25.34
CA ASP A 521 41.88 41.26 26.11
C ASP A 521 43.13 40.37 26.27
N GLY A 522 43.08 39.12 25.77
CA GLY A 522 44.20 38.18 25.80
C GLY A 522 44.47 37.55 27.16
N THR A 523 43.65 37.83 28.17
CA THR A 523 43.83 37.24 29.50
C THR A 523 43.53 35.74 29.47
N CYS A 524 44.29 34.97 30.25
CA CYS A 524 44.18 33.52 30.27
C CYS A 524 43.92 33.01 31.69
N SER A 525 42.94 32.12 31.82
CA SER A 525 42.72 31.30 33.03
C SER A 525 43.10 29.86 32.72
N ILE A 526 43.83 29.22 33.64
CA ILE A 526 44.24 27.82 33.51
C ILE A 526 43.44 27.01 34.53
N VAL A 527 42.83 25.93 34.06
CA VAL A 527 42.17 24.94 34.91
C VAL A 527 42.95 23.65 34.82
N ASP A 528 43.57 23.26 35.93
CA ASP A 528 44.28 21.99 36.05
C ASP A 528 43.29 20.86 36.36
N ALA A 529 43.47 19.71 35.70
CA ALA A 529 42.69 18.51 36.00
C ALA A 529 43.27 17.82 37.23
N THR A 530 42.68 18.04 38.40
CA THR A 530 43.20 17.59 39.70
C THR A 530 42.77 16.18 40.11
N GLY A 531 41.96 15.46 39.31
CA GLY A 531 41.59 14.07 39.59
C GLY A 531 40.81 13.37 38.47
N LYS A 532 40.55 12.06 38.62
CA LYS A 532 39.85 11.21 37.62
C LYS A 532 38.40 11.62 37.32
N SER A 533 37.79 12.42 38.20
CA SER A 533 36.41 12.92 38.09
C SER A 533 36.32 14.34 37.52
N SER A 534 37.45 14.97 37.17
CA SER A 534 37.45 16.31 36.58
C SER A 534 36.71 16.31 35.25
N CYS A 535 35.63 17.08 35.17
CA CYS A 535 34.88 17.33 33.94
C CYS A 535 34.97 18.81 33.52
N LEU A 536 35.09 19.05 32.22
CA LEU A 536 34.92 20.40 31.65
C LEU A 536 33.43 20.61 31.37
N ASP A 537 32.77 21.41 32.22
CA ASP A 537 31.36 21.81 32.04
C ASP A 537 31.32 23.20 31.38
N ILE A 538 30.92 23.25 30.10
CA ILE A 538 30.74 24.49 29.36
C ILE A 538 29.24 24.81 29.34
N ARG A 539 28.81 25.67 30.27
CA ARG A 539 27.41 26.12 30.36
C ARG A 539 27.14 27.27 29.39
N SER A 540 25.90 27.38 28.92
CA SER A 540 25.43 28.27 27.85
C SER A 540 26.07 29.66 27.85
N GLY A 541 26.62 30.08 26.71
CA GLY A 541 27.13 31.43 26.44
C GLY A 541 27.16 31.72 24.94
N GLU A 542 27.07 33.00 24.55
CA GLU A 542 27.25 33.43 23.16
C GLU A 542 28.76 33.49 22.82
N GLY A 543 29.18 32.96 21.66
CA GLY A 543 30.56 33.08 21.16
C GLY A 543 31.52 31.91 21.42
N ILE A 544 31.01 30.73 21.80
CA ILE A 544 31.87 29.54 22.00
C ILE A 544 32.12 28.84 20.67
N GLU A 545 33.34 28.97 20.15
CA GLU A 545 33.78 28.37 18.87
C GLU A 545 34.86 27.30 19.11
N LEU A 546 34.65 26.08 18.60
CA LEU A 546 35.65 25.00 18.62
C LEU A 546 36.39 24.98 17.28
N VAL A 547 37.58 25.56 17.23
CA VAL A 547 38.40 25.66 16.01
C VAL A 547 39.49 24.58 16.03
N GLU A 548 39.55 23.75 14.98
CA GLU A 548 40.65 22.77 14.81
C GLU A 548 41.95 23.52 14.51
N LYS A 549 42.96 23.38 15.38
CA LYS A 549 44.22 24.13 15.25
C LYS A 549 45.22 23.50 14.25
N THR A 550 45.04 22.24 13.89
CA THR A 550 45.93 21.50 12.97
C THR A 550 45.20 20.32 12.34
N SER A 551 45.39 20.14 11.04
CA SER A 551 44.83 19.05 10.23
C SER A 551 45.22 17.67 10.78
N GLY A 552 44.29 17.02 11.50
CA GLY A 552 44.51 15.67 12.01
C GLY A 552 43.65 15.26 13.20
N PHE A 553 42.81 16.15 13.74
CA PHE A 553 41.99 15.84 14.92
C PHE A 553 40.51 16.04 14.61
N GLY A 554 39.85 14.96 14.18
CA GLY A 554 38.41 14.98 13.92
C GLY A 554 37.61 15.17 15.21
N ILE A 555 36.91 16.29 15.33
CA ILE A 555 35.90 16.51 16.39
C ILE A 555 34.74 15.54 16.14
N ARG A 556 34.75 14.36 16.77
CA ARG A 556 33.60 13.43 16.77
C ARG A 556 32.63 13.81 17.88
N ALA A 557 31.92 14.92 17.70
CA ALA A 557 30.76 15.19 18.53
C ALA A 557 29.67 14.19 18.17
N ARG A 558 29.38 13.21 19.04
CA ARG A 558 28.08 12.54 19.04
C ARG A 558 27.04 13.55 19.51
N LEU A 559 26.70 14.50 18.64
CA LEU A 559 25.54 15.37 18.81
C LEU A 559 24.32 14.47 18.71
N SER A 560 23.89 13.93 19.84
CA SER A 560 22.55 13.38 19.97
C SER A 560 21.55 14.51 19.75
N ASN A 561 21.14 14.67 18.49
CA ASN A 561 19.84 15.21 18.12
C ASN A 561 19.57 16.68 18.48
N ASN A 562 20.39 17.63 18.01
CA ASN A 562 19.84 18.92 17.59
C ASN A 562 20.74 19.66 16.61
N LEU A 563 20.20 19.90 15.44
CA LEU A 563 20.81 20.63 14.33
C LEU A 563 20.78 22.13 14.70
N VAL A 564 21.95 22.73 14.87
CA VAL A 564 22.10 24.16 15.17
C VAL A 564 21.45 24.97 14.05
N THR A 565 20.54 25.88 14.40
CA THR A 565 20.01 26.88 13.47
C THR A 565 20.46 28.26 13.92
N ASN A 566 21.13 28.99 13.03
CA ASN A 566 21.23 30.43 13.16
C ASN A 566 19.88 31.05 12.79
N LYS A 567 19.63 32.24 13.34
CA LYS A 567 18.40 33.02 13.20
C LYS A 567 17.75 32.86 11.82
N ALA A 568 16.52 32.32 11.82
CA ALA A 568 15.53 32.23 10.74
C ALA A 568 15.46 30.97 9.86
N GLY A 569 16.06 29.83 10.25
CA GLY A 569 15.82 28.55 9.56
C GLY A 569 15.30 27.45 10.49
N PHE A 570 14.17 26.82 10.19
CA PHE A 570 13.78 25.55 10.83
C PHE A 570 14.54 24.42 10.12
N ALA A 571 15.60 23.88 10.73
CA ALA A 571 16.29 22.72 10.18
C ALA A 571 15.64 21.44 10.73
N LEU A 572 15.21 20.56 9.82
CA LEU A 572 14.59 19.28 10.15
C LEU A 572 15.68 18.31 10.61
N ASP A 573 15.44 17.58 11.70
CA ASP A 573 16.34 16.47 12.07
C ASP A 573 16.26 15.35 11.01
N ALA A 574 17.19 14.38 11.04
CA ALA A 574 17.26 13.33 10.04
C ALA A 574 15.96 12.50 9.93
N ARG A 575 15.24 12.29 11.04
CA ARG A 575 13.96 11.56 11.06
C ARG A 575 12.84 12.42 10.48
N GLN A 576 12.81 13.71 10.81
CA GLN A 576 11.87 14.67 10.24
C GLN A 576 12.11 14.86 8.74
N GLY A 577 13.37 14.86 8.30
CA GLY A 577 13.77 14.88 6.89
C GLY A 577 13.32 13.63 6.15
N GLU A 578 13.54 12.45 6.73
CA GLU A 578 13.08 11.17 6.16
C GLU A 578 11.54 11.12 6.06
N VAL A 579 10.83 11.52 7.12
CA VAL A 579 9.36 11.57 7.13
C VAL A 579 8.84 12.58 6.11
N LEU A 580 9.48 13.74 5.98
CA LEU A 580 9.10 14.74 4.98
C LEU A 580 9.36 14.22 3.55
N ASP A 581 10.51 13.61 3.30
CA ASP A 581 10.85 13.06 1.99
C ASP A 581 9.92 11.91 1.59
N LYS A 582 9.54 11.06 2.54
CA LYS A 582 8.50 10.04 2.35
C LYS A 582 7.15 10.65 1.98
N LYS A 583 6.70 11.67 2.72
CA LYS A 583 5.45 12.40 2.40
C LYS A 583 5.51 13.09 1.04
N ILE A 584 6.65 13.68 0.67
CA ILE A 584 6.85 14.30 -0.66
C ILE A 584 6.78 13.24 -1.75
N THR A 585 7.37 12.06 -1.52
CA THR A 585 7.33 10.94 -2.45
C THR A 585 5.92 10.39 -2.62
N GLU A 586 5.18 10.21 -1.52
CA GLU A 586 3.77 9.81 -1.55
C GLU A 586 2.90 10.84 -2.27
N LEU A 587 3.12 12.14 -2.04
CA LEU A 587 2.43 13.22 -2.75
C LEU A 587 2.73 13.20 -4.25
N LYS A 588 4.01 13.09 -4.64
CA LYS A 588 4.42 12.98 -6.05
C LYS A 588 3.77 11.77 -6.73
N LYS A 589 3.72 10.63 -6.03
CA LYS A 589 3.04 9.42 -6.51
C LYS A 589 1.54 9.64 -6.68
N SER A 590 0.86 10.16 -5.67
CA SER A 590 -0.59 10.46 -5.74
C SER A 590 -0.93 11.41 -6.90
N VAL A 591 -0.13 12.46 -7.09
CA VAL A 591 -0.27 13.40 -8.21
C VAL A 591 -0.02 12.71 -9.56
N SER A 592 0.97 11.82 -9.64
CA SER A 592 1.26 11.05 -10.86
C SER A 592 0.15 10.06 -11.21
N ASP A 593 -0.33 9.32 -10.21
CA ASP A 593 -1.42 8.35 -10.35
C ASP A 593 -2.71 9.07 -10.76
N GLY A 594 -3.02 10.22 -10.13
CA GLY A 594 -4.15 11.08 -10.48
C GLY A 594 -4.06 11.64 -11.91
N LYS A 595 -2.88 12.12 -12.34
CA LYS A 595 -2.65 12.52 -13.74
C LYS A 595 -2.89 11.36 -14.70
N SER A 596 -2.37 10.18 -14.39
CA SER A 596 -2.54 8.99 -15.23
C SER A 596 -4.02 8.59 -15.37
N ALA A 597 -4.78 8.66 -14.28
CA ALA A 597 -6.23 8.40 -14.29
C ALA A 597 -6.99 9.42 -15.13
N ILE A 598 -6.70 10.72 -14.97
CA ILE A 598 -7.32 11.79 -15.75
C ILE A 598 -6.95 11.66 -17.24
N ALA A 599 -5.68 11.42 -17.58
CA ALA A 599 -5.22 11.21 -18.96
C ALA A 599 -5.91 10.01 -19.62
N SER A 600 -6.08 8.92 -18.88
CA SER A 600 -6.80 7.73 -19.33
C SER A 600 -8.28 8.04 -19.57
N ALA A 601 -8.92 8.79 -18.67
CA ALA A 601 -10.32 9.21 -18.85
C ALA A 601 -10.51 10.10 -20.09
N ILE A 602 -9.59 11.05 -20.34
CA ILE A 602 -9.61 11.90 -21.52
C ILE A 602 -9.37 11.08 -22.80
N THR A 603 -8.44 10.12 -22.75
CA THR A 603 -8.15 9.21 -23.87
C THR A 603 -9.33 8.28 -24.17
N ASN A 604 -9.96 7.72 -23.14
CA ASN A 604 -11.19 6.92 -23.26
C ASN A 604 -12.35 7.72 -23.84
N ALA A 605 -12.36 9.04 -23.61
CA ALA A 605 -13.31 9.96 -24.21
C ALA A 605 -12.89 10.44 -25.62
N GLY A 606 -11.92 9.78 -26.26
CA GLY A 606 -11.55 9.97 -27.67
C GLY A 606 -10.42 10.96 -27.94
N VAL A 607 -9.81 11.56 -26.91
CA VAL A 607 -8.72 12.54 -27.08
C VAL A 607 -7.42 11.99 -26.51
N SER A 608 -6.53 11.51 -27.37
CA SER A 608 -5.24 10.93 -26.96
C SER A 608 -4.46 11.88 -26.05
N THR A 609 -4.20 11.44 -24.82
CA THR A 609 -3.53 12.23 -23.78
C THR A 609 -2.54 11.33 -23.03
N ALA A 610 -1.25 11.71 -23.04
CA ALA A 610 -0.21 10.97 -22.34
C ALA A 610 -0.39 11.03 -20.81
N SER A 611 -0.02 9.96 -20.11
CA SER A 611 -0.16 9.84 -18.64
C SER A 611 0.71 10.83 -17.86
N ASP A 612 1.79 11.32 -18.46
CA ASP A 612 2.72 12.30 -17.92
C ASP A 612 2.46 13.74 -18.40
N ALA A 613 1.39 13.97 -19.19
CA ALA A 613 1.06 15.27 -19.72
C ALA A 613 0.91 16.34 -18.62
N SER A 614 1.20 17.60 -18.94
CA SER A 614 0.99 18.70 -17.98
C SER A 614 -0.50 18.93 -17.73
N PHE A 615 -0.87 19.41 -16.53
CA PHE A 615 -2.27 19.75 -16.21
C PHE A 615 -2.88 20.77 -17.18
N ALA A 616 -2.08 21.70 -17.70
CA ALA A 616 -2.51 22.64 -18.74
C ALA A 616 -2.89 21.92 -20.04
N THR A 617 -2.08 20.93 -20.45
CA THR A 617 -2.36 20.09 -21.63
C THR A 617 -3.62 19.24 -21.41
N MET A 618 -3.76 18.62 -20.24
CA MET A 618 -4.96 17.85 -19.88
C MET A 618 -6.21 18.73 -19.88
N SER A 619 -6.15 19.94 -19.31
CA SER A 619 -7.25 20.91 -19.34
C SER A 619 -7.66 21.29 -20.77
N SER A 620 -6.68 21.56 -21.64
CA SER A 620 -6.93 21.82 -23.06
C SER A 620 -7.57 20.61 -23.76
N ASN A 621 -7.15 19.39 -23.42
CA ASN A 621 -7.73 18.18 -24.00
C ASN A 621 -9.13 17.87 -23.46
N ILE A 622 -9.43 18.16 -22.19
CA ILE A 622 -10.80 18.08 -21.64
C ILE A 622 -11.76 19.00 -22.39
N ALA A 623 -11.30 20.20 -22.78
CA ALA A 623 -12.10 21.08 -23.62
C ALA A 623 -12.43 20.46 -25.00
N LYS A 624 -11.56 19.59 -25.54
CA LYS A 624 -11.77 18.83 -26.79
C LYS A 624 -12.66 17.60 -26.61
N VAL A 625 -12.74 17.02 -25.41
CA VAL A 625 -13.65 15.89 -25.10
C VAL A 625 -15.13 16.28 -25.28
N ARG A 626 -15.47 17.56 -25.09
CA ARG A 626 -16.82 18.08 -25.34
C ARG A 626 -17.23 18.12 -26.83
N THR A 627 -16.34 17.72 -27.73
CA THR A 627 -16.59 17.65 -29.16
C THR A 627 -16.35 16.24 -29.65
N ASP A 628 -17.26 15.30 -29.33
CA ASP A 628 -17.44 14.18 -30.25
C ASP A 628 -17.99 14.78 -31.55
N THR A 629 -17.08 14.97 -32.50
CA THR A 629 -17.36 15.56 -33.81
C THR A 629 -17.98 14.54 -34.77
N THR A 630 -18.08 13.28 -34.36
CA THR A 630 -18.52 12.17 -35.21
C THR A 630 -19.92 11.64 -34.86
N TYR A 631 -20.39 11.86 -33.63
CA TYR A 631 -21.72 11.44 -33.22
C TYR A 631 -22.81 12.36 -33.79
N THR A 632 -23.51 11.93 -34.83
CA THR A 632 -24.64 12.64 -35.44
C THR A 632 -25.99 11.99 -35.15
N ASP A 633 -25.99 10.83 -34.51
CA ASP A 633 -27.19 10.01 -34.35
C ASP A 633 -28.04 10.46 -33.15
N LYS A 634 -29.23 10.96 -33.45
CA LYS A 634 -30.23 11.41 -32.46
C LYS A 634 -31.11 10.27 -31.96
N SER A 635 -31.00 9.08 -32.55
CA SER A 635 -31.88 7.93 -32.31
C SER A 635 -31.77 7.34 -30.91
N HIS A 636 -30.72 7.68 -30.16
CA HIS A 636 -30.50 7.21 -28.79
C HIS A 636 -30.91 8.22 -27.71
N ILE A 637 -31.40 9.41 -28.10
CA ILE A 637 -31.86 10.45 -27.18
C ILE A 637 -33.39 10.37 -27.15
N ILE A 638 -33.96 10.26 -25.95
CA ILE A 638 -35.42 10.13 -25.73
C ILE A 638 -36.16 11.39 -26.22
N TYR A 639 -37.34 11.20 -26.79
CA TYR A 639 -38.18 12.26 -27.33
C TYR A 639 -38.52 13.30 -26.25
N GLY A 640 -38.19 14.56 -26.53
CA GLY A 640 -38.37 15.67 -25.59
C GLY A 640 -37.20 15.91 -24.64
N GLU A 641 -36.33 14.90 -24.45
CA GLU A 641 -35.09 15.05 -23.67
C GLU A 641 -33.98 15.67 -24.51
N THR A 642 -33.08 16.40 -23.84
CA THR A 642 -32.01 17.15 -24.52
C THR A 642 -30.63 16.69 -24.08
N ALA A 643 -29.74 16.46 -25.05
CA ALA A 643 -28.32 16.23 -24.82
C ALA A 643 -27.48 17.21 -25.65
N TYR A 644 -26.21 17.38 -25.28
CA TYR A 644 -25.27 18.19 -26.05
C TYR A 644 -24.47 17.30 -27.00
N VAL A 645 -24.71 17.45 -28.30
CA VAL A 645 -24.03 16.73 -29.38
C VAL A 645 -23.32 17.77 -30.24
N GLN A 646 -22.01 17.61 -30.48
CA GLN A 646 -21.17 18.61 -31.17
C GLN A 646 -21.25 20.03 -30.54
N GLY A 647 -21.40 20.12 -29.21
CA GLY A 647 -21.53 21.41 -28.52
C GLY A 647 -22.85 22.14 -28.78
N LYS A 648 -23.83 21.53 -29.46
CA LYS A 648 -25.19 22.06 -29.66
C LYS A 648 -26.19 21.26 -28.84
N LYS A 649 -27.17 21.95 -28.26
CA LYS A 649 -28.31 21.32 -27.60
C LYS A 649 -29.15 20.63 -28.67
N VAL A 650 -29.30 19.31 -28.57
CA VAL A 650 -30.09 18.49 -29.48
C VAL A 650 -31.17 17.79 -28.67
N THR A 651 -32.42 17.93 -29.11
CA THR A 651 -33.56 17.20 -28.56
C THR A 651 -33.73 15.87 -29.29
N GLY A 652 -33.92 14.81 -28.54
CA GLY A 652 -34.07 13.45 -29.06
C GLY A 652 -35.36 13.20 -29.82
N THR A 653 -35.36 12.15 -30.63
CA THR A 653 -36.51 11.70 -31.44
C THR A 653 -36.94 10.27 -31.11
N MET A 654 -36.27 9.59 -30.17
CA MET A 654 -36.63 8.22 -29.79
C MET A 654 -37.94 8.22 -28.98
N PRO A 655 -39.03 7.61 -29.45
CA PRO A 655 -40.32 7.75 -28.78
C PRO A 655 -40.30 7.19 -27.36
N SER A 656 -40.88 7.95 -26.44
CA SER A 656 -41.17 7.53 -25.07
C SER A 656 -42.65 7.09 -25.00
N TYR A 657 -42.95 6.04 -24.22
CA TYR A 657 -44.32 5.60 -23.98
C TYR A 657 -45.07 6.66 -23.16
N LYS A 658 -46.00 7.37 -23.78
CA LYS A 658 -46.71 8.52 -23.18
C LYS A 658 -47.81 8.19 -22.16
N LYS A 659 -48.01 6.91 -21.80
CA LYS A 659 -49.12 6.49 -20.94
C LYS A 659 -48.69 5.53 -19.83
N ASP A 660 -49.37 5.60 -18.69
CA ASP A 660 -49.10 4.81 -17.49
C ASP A 660 -48.98 3.31 -17.84
N ILE A 661 -47.87 2.70 -17.41
CA ILE A 661 -47.73 1.25 -17.39
C ILE A 661 -48.58 0.75 -16.23
N TYR A 662 -49.77 0.23 -16.52
CA TYR A 662 -50.61 -0.37 -15.49
C TYR A 662 -49.98 -1.67 -15.01
N TYR A 663 -49.64 -1.70 -13.71
CA TYR A 663 -49.10 -2.85 -13.01
C TYR A 663 -50.16 -3.44 -12.09
N TYR A 664 -50.51 -4.71 -12.30
CA TYR A 664 -51.32 -5.47 -11.36
C TYR A 664 -50.43 -6.38 -10.52
N GLY A 665 -50.41 -6.14 -9.21
CA GLY A 665 -49.65 -6.93 -8.23
C GLY A 665 -50.27 -8.30 -7.94
N ALA A 666 -49.44 -9.20 -7.41
CA ALA A 666 -49.71 -10.60 -7.08
C ALA A 666 -50.91 -10.80 -6.13
N TYR A 667 -51.24 -12.07 -5.82
CA TYR A 667 -52.17 -12.57 -4.77
C TYR A 667 -53.42 -13.32 -5.24
N ALA A 668 -53.46 -13.83 -6.47
CA ALA A 668 -54.49 -14.78 -6.91
C ALA A 668 -53.88 -16.15 -7.26
N ASN A 669 -54.15 -17.16 -6.44
CA ASN A 669 -53.75 -18.55 -6.65
C ASN A 669 -54.92 -19.31 -7.28
N ILE A 670 -54.70 -19.91 -8.43
CA ILE A 670 -55.67 -20.75 -9.13
C ILE A 670 -55.22 -22.19 -8.98
N ILE A 671 -56.01 -23.01 -8.29
CA ILE A 671 -55.66 -24.38 -7.91
C ILE A 671 -56.60 -25.34 -8.62
N GLY A 672 -56.06 -26.34 -9.32
CA GLY A 672 -56.82 -27.49 -9.79
C GLY A 672 -56.91 -28.54 -8.68
N ASN A 673 -58.12 -28.84 -8.20
CA ASN A 673 -58.35 -29.71 -7.04
C ASN A 673 -58.41 -31.20 -7.40
N GLU A 674 -58.42 -31.54 -8.69
CA GLU A 674 -58.52 -32.90 -9.17
C GLU A 674 -57.49 -33.19 -10.25
N ASN A 675 -56.94 -34.40 -10.26
CA ASN A 675 -56.03 -34.92 -11.29
C ASN A 675 -56.76 -35.32 -12.58
N ARG A 676 -57.80 -34.59 -12.96
CA ARG A 676 -58.58 -34.80 -14.18
C ARG A 676 -58.45 -33.61 -15.10
N SER A 677 -58.54 -33.87 -16.39
CA SER A 677 -58.65 -32.77 -17.35
C SER A 677 -59.87 -31.91 -17.00
N MET A 678 -59.82 -30.57 -17.09
CA MET A 678 -61.02 -29.73 -17.08
C MET A 678 -62.01 -30.09 -18.21
N TYR A 679 -61.57 -30.81 -19.24
CA TYR A 679 -62.43 -31.41 -20.27
C TYR A 679 -63.19 -32.67 -19.77
N GLN A 680 -62.73 -33.28 -18.68
CA GLN A 680 -63.24 -34.55 -18.12
C GLN A 680 -63.81 -34.37 -16.70
N ALA A 681 -64.45 -33.23 -16.42
CA ALA A 681 -65.02 -32.86 -15.12
C ALA A 681 -64.02 -32.50 -14.00
N GLY A 682 -62.87 -31.90 -14.35
CA GLY A 682 -61.92 -31.36 -13.36
C GLY A 682 -62.45 -30.11 -12.63
N ARG A 683 -62.04 -29.94 -11.37
CA ARG A 683 -62.43 -28.80 -10.51
C ARG A 683 -61.27 -27.84 -10.29
N CYS A 684 -61.59 -26.55 -10.13
CA CYS A 684 -60.61 -25.55 -9.72
C CYS A 684 -61.14 -24.61 -8.63
N SER A 685 -60.22 -24.06 -7.86
CA SER A 685 -60.44 -23.02 -6.84
C SER A 685 -59.66 -21.76 -7.15
N LEU A 686 -60.21 -20.62 -6.74
CA LEU A 686 -59.47 -19.36 -6.61
C LEU A 686 -59.23 -19.07 -5.13
N TRP A 687 -57.97 -18.87 -4.75
CA TRP A 687 -57.52 -18.50 -3.41
C TRP A 687 -56.85 -17.14 -3.45
N CYS A 688 -57.38 -16.17 -2.70
CA CYS A 688 -56.87 -14.80 -2.70
C CYS A 688 -56.62 -14.29 -1.28
N SER A 689 -55.46 -13.67 -1.04
CA SER A 689 -55.19 -12.90 0.17
C SER A 689 -55.19 -11.40 -0.17
N LEU A 690 -56.26 -10.70 0.24
CA LEU A 690 -56.37 -9.23 0.28
C LEU A 690 -56.07 -8.46 -1.04
N ILE A 691 -57.11 -8.14 -1.82
CA ILE A 691 -57.01 -7.22 -2.97
C ILE A 691 -56.94 -5.77 -2.46
N LYS A 692 -55.73 -5.26 -2.21
CA LYS A 692 -55.56 -3.96 -1.54
C LYS A 692 -55.73 -2.72 -2.44
N HIS A 693 -55.85 -2.88 -3.77
CA HIS A 693 -55.80 -1.73 -4.69
C HIS A 693 -56.75 -1.74 -5.90
N MET A 694 -57.81 -2.57 -5.94
CA MET A 694 -58.78 -2.50 -7.05
C MET A 694 -60.24 -2.85 -6.69
N LYS A 695 -61.18 -2.08 -7.26
CA LYS A 695 -62.59 -2.44 -7.43
C LYS A 695 -62.76 -3.44 -8.59
N GLN A 696 -62.14 -4.61 -8.49
CA GLN A 696 -62.32 -5.69 -9.48
C GLN A 696 -63.09 -6.85 -8.85
N THR A 697 -64.15 -7.28 -9.51
CA THR A 697 -64.90 -8.48 -9.12
C THR A 697 -64.34 -9.66 -9.91
N PHE A 698 -63.82 -10.65 -9.19
CA PHE A 698 -63.43 -11.94 -9.75
C PHE A 698 -64.66 -12.86 -9.69
N THR A 699 -65.05 -13.44 -10.82
CA THR A 699 -66.15 -14.40 -10.87
C THR A 699 -65.62 -15.75 -11.34
N LEU A 700 -65.84 -16.78 -10.52
CA LEU A 700 -65.61 -18.17 -10.90
C LEU A 700 -66.88 -18.69 -11.58
N THR A 701 -66.80 -19.07 -12.86
CA THR A 701 -67.95 -19.56 -13.62
C THR A 701 -67.71 -21.03 -13.97
N GLY A 702 -68.65 -21.91 -13.58
CA GLY A 702 -68.67 -23.32 -13.99
C GLY A 702 -69.59 -23.54 -15.20
N SER A 703 -69.31 -24.56 -16.02
CA SER A 703 -70.18 -24.95 -17.13
C SER A 703 -71.61 -25.22 -16.64
N THR A 704 -72.60 -24.59 -17.28
CA THR A 704 -74.02 -24.53 -16.88
C THR A 704 -74.75 -25.86 -17.09
N GLY A 705 -74.40 -26.89 -16.32
CA GLY A 705 -74.98 -28.23 -16.39
C GLY A 705 -75.05 -28.91 -15.03
N GLY A 706 -75.67 -28.29 -14.03
CA GLY A 706 -75.92 -28.93 -12.72
C GLY A 706 -76.05 -27.92 -11.58
N THR A 707 -76.89 -28.21 -10.58
CA THR A 707 -77.37 -27.32 -9.52
C THR A 707 -76.34 -26.87 -8.46
N ASN A 708 -75.06 -26.71 -8.78
CA ASN A 708 -74.03 -26.36 -7.79
C ASN A 708 -73.45 -24.97 -8.07
N THR A 709 -74.04 -23.95 -7.43
CA THR A 709 -73.46 -22.60 -7.32
C THR A 709 -72.06 -22.69 -6.70
N PRO A 710 -71.06 -21.90 -7.15
CA PRO A 710 -69.75 -21.83 -6.50
C PRO A 710 -69.91 -21.59 -5.00
N SER A 711 -69.22 -22.37 -4.16
CA SER A 711 -69.22 -22.14 -2.72
C SER A 711 -68.16 -21.10 -2.34
N THR A 712 -68.51 -20.25 -1.38
CA THR A 712 -67.61 -19.23 -0.84
C THR A 712 -67.35 -19.50 0.64
N GLY A 713 -66.10 -19.38 1.09
CA GLY A 713 -65.74 -19.52 2.52
C GLY A 713 -64.59 -18.60 2.93
N VAL A 714 -64.40 -18.44 4.24
CA VAL A 714 -63.29 -17.68 4.84
C VAL A 714 -62.53 -18.65 5.75
N PHE A 715 -61.20 -18.73 5.63
CA PHE A 715 -60.37 -19.47 6.59
C PHE A 715 -59.91 -18.52 7.72
N ASP A 716 -59.89 -19.03 8.95
CA ASP A 716 -59.54 -18.28 10.16
C ASP A 716 -58.00 -18.30 10.40
N ASP A 717 -57.21 -18.09 9.34
CA ASP A 717 -55.74 -18.15 9.35
C ASP A 717 -55.06 -16.79 9.62
N GLY A 718 -55.85 -15.78 9.97
CA GLY A 718 -55.38 -14.43 10.31
C GLY A 718 -55.09 -13.51 9.11
N PHE A 719 -55.25 -13.98 7.86
CA PHE A 719 -55.03 -13.16 6.66
C PHE A 719 -56.32 -12.78 5.91
N GLY A 720 -57.49 -13.26 6.36
CA GLY A 720 -58.79 -12.90 5.77
C GLY A 720 -58.94 -13.38 4.33
N ALA A 721 -58.32 -14.51 3.98
CA ALA A 721 -58.42 -15.09 2.65
C ALA A 721 -59.83 -15.61 2.39
N PHE A 722 -60.42 -15.23 1.25
CA PHE A 722 -61.66 -15.82 0.75
C PHE A 722 -61.34 -16.76 -0.41
N TRP A 723 -62.08 -17.86 -0.51
CA TRP A 723 -61.92 -18.82 -1.59
C TRP A 723 -63.23 -19.03 -2.36
N LEU A 724 -63.11 -19.37 -3.65
CA LEU A 724 -64.20 -19.76 -4.54
C LEU A 724 -63.88 -21.15 -5.12
N GLU A 725 -64.77 -22.14 -5.00
CA GLU A 725 -64.63 -23.45 -5.67
C GLU A 725 -65.64 -23.63 -6.79
N SER A 726 -65.18 -24.19 -7.91
CA SER A 726 -66.06 -24.70 -8.95
C SER A 726 -66.38 -26.16 -8.68
N HIS A 727 -67.67 -26.49 -8.68
CA HIS A 727 -68.15 -27.84 -8.41
C HIS A 727 -68.28 -28.71 -9.67
N ASN A 728 -68.04 -28.17 -10.87
CA ASN A 728 -67.80 -28.86 -12.16
C ASN A 728 -67.31 -27.85 -13.23
N ASP A 729 -66.30 -28.24 -14.04
CA ASP A 729 -65.81 -27.54 -15.25
C ASP A 729 -65.62 -26.01 -15.08
N GLY A 730 -64.66 -25.58 -14.25
CA GLY A 730 -64.46 -24.16 -13.90
C GLY A 730 -63.24 -23.50 -14.51
N TYR A 731 -63.38 -22.29 -15.04
CA TYR A 731 -62.27 -21.38 -15.36
C TYR A 731 -62.41 -20.09 -14.55
N VAL A 732 -61.31 -19.38 -14.32
CA VAL A 732 -61.34 -18.10 -13.59
C VAL A 732 -61.43 -16.96 -14.60
N ASN A 733 -62.47 -16.13 -14.46
CA ASN A 733 -62.58 -14.86 -15.17
C ASN A 733 -62.19 -13.71 -14.24
N CYS A 734 -61.04 -13.09 -14.53
CA CYS A 734 -60.43 -12.10 -13.65
C CYS A 734 -61.01 -10.68 -13.79
N PHE A 735 -61.84 -10.42 -14.81
CA PHE A 735 -62.43 -9.09 -15.05
C PHE A 735 -63.94 -9.19 -15.24
N SER A 736 -64.73 -9.20 -14.15
CA SER A 736 -66.19 -9.25 -14.27
C SER A 736 -66.89 -7.97 -13.79
N GLY A 737 -67.51 -7.27 -14.72
CA GLY A 737 -68.35 -6.10 -14.43
C GLY A 737 -68.29 -5.05 -15.54
N ASN A 738 -69.43 -4.40 -15.80
CA ASN A 738 -69.58 -3.37 -16.84
C ASN A 738 -68.77 -2.08 -16.58
N GLU A 739 -68.07 -1.95 -15.45
CA GLU A 739 -67.44 -0.69 -15.02
C GLU A 739 -65.90 -0.75 -14.84
N SER A 740 -65.24 -1.89 -15.06
CA SER A 740 -63.78 -2.01 -14.82
C SER A 740 -63.08 -2.96 -15.78
N THR A 741 -63.19 -2.66 -17.07
CA THR A 741 -62.43 -3.33 -18.14
C THR A 741 -61.37 -2.38 -18.71
N ILE A 742 -60.20 -2.93 -19.07
CA ILE A 742 -59.07 -2.15 -19.59
C ILE A 742 -59.30 -1.91 -21.08
N ASP A 743 -59.31 -0.65 -21.52
CA ASP A 743 -59.35 -0.31 -22.94
C ASP A 743 -58.01 -0.66 -23.60
N LEU A 744 -58.00 -1.75 -24.35
CA LEU A 744 -56.80 -2.28 -25.02
C LEU A 744 -56.40 -1.52 -26.29
N THR A 745 -57.19 -0.52 -26.70
CA THR A 745 -57.00 0.21 -27.97
C THR A 745 -55.60 0.80 -28.12
N ASN A 746 -54.96 1.15 -27.00
CA ASN A 746 -53.64 1.80 -26.95
C ASN A 746 -52.49 0.87 -26.53
N TYR A 747 -52.66 -0.45 -26.53
CA TYR A 747 -51.63 -1.39 -26.08
C TYR A 747 -51.24 -2.39 -27.18
N ASP A 748 -49.97 -2.77 -27.23
CA ASP A 748 -49.46 -3.77 -28.18
C ASP A 748 -49.36 -5.14 -27.54
N ILE A 749 -48.93 -5.20 -26.28
CA ILE A 749 -48.63 -6.45 -25.58
C ILE A 749 -49.18 -6.37 -24.16
N MET A 750 -49.84 -7.43 -23.72
CA MET A 750 -50.11 -7.74 -22.32
C MET A 750 -49.11 -8.80 -21.88
N LEU A 751 -48.19 -8.44 -20.98
CA LEU A 751 -47.16 -9.32 -20.45
C LEU A 751 -47.65 -9.91 -19.13
N VAL A 752 -47.85 -11.23 -19.09
CA VAL A 752 -48.33 -11.90 -17.89
C VAL A 752 -47.23 -12.78 -17.32
N ARG A 753 -46.91 -12.59 -16.04
CA ARG A 753 -46.02 -13.49 -15.30
C ARG A 753 -46.86 -14.43 -14.47
N ILE A 754 -46.62 -15.72 -14.63
CA ILE A 754 -47.23 -16.75 -13.83
C ILE A 754 -46.16 -17.65 -13.19
N ALA A 755 -46.44 -18.15 -12.00
CA ALA A 755 -45.74 -19.28 -11.42
C ALA A 755 -46.67 -20.48 -11.51
N ILE A 756 -46.18 -21.63 -11.95
CA ILE A 756 -46.98 -22.85 -12.10
C ILE A 756 -46.31 -24.00 -11.36
N ASN A 757 -47.11 -24.89 -10.80
CA ASN A 757 -46.63 -26.10 -10.14
C ASN A 757 -47.59 -27.24 -10.46
N SER A 758 -47.09 -28.31 -11.09
CA SER A 758 -47.91 -29.49 -11.34
C SER A 758 -48.21 -30.23 -10.05
N ASP A 759 -49.43 -30.77 -9.90
CA ASP A 759 -49.88 -31.40 -8.65
C ASP A 759 -48.82 -32.33 -8.03
N SER A 760 -48.62 -32.15 -6.72
CA SER A 760 -47.78 -33.01 -5.89
C SER A 760 -48.33 -34.44 -5.75
N TYR A 761 -49.64 -34.67 -5.97
CA TYR A 761 -50.25 -36.00 -5.90
C TYR A 761 -49.85 -36.92 -7.09
N ASN A 762 -49.94 -38.25 -6.91
CA ASN A 762 -49.44 -39.28 -7.84
C ASN A 762 -50.28 -39.53 -9.11
N GLY A 763 -50.71 -38.46 -9.79
CA GLY A 763 -51.25 -38.53 -11.17
C GLY A 763 -50.15 -38.58 -12.24
N THR A 764 -50.48 -39.07 -13.44
CA THR A 764 -49.54 -39.33 -14.57
C THR A 764 -49.44 -38.18 -15.59
N THR A 765 -49.98 -36.99 -15.31
CA THR A 765 -50.08 -35.87 -16.29
C THR A 765 -49.46 -34.58 -15.76
N PHE A 766 -48.61 -33.93 -16.56
CA PHE A 766 -48.07 -32.59 -16.27
C PHE A 766 -49.16 -31.51 -16.35
N LEU A 767 -49.09 -30.49 -15.48
CA LEU A 767 -49.95 -29.30 -15.54
C LEU A 767 -49.76 -28.57 -16.88
N ARG A 768 -50.85 -28.36 -17.61
CA ARG A 768 -50.93 -27.54 -18.82
C ARG A 768 -52.14 -26.62 -18.67
N GLY A 769 -52.12 -25.45 -19.29
CA GLY A 769 -53.26 -24.56 -19.33
C GLY A 769 -53.15 -23.51 -20.43
N TRP A 770 -54.15 -22.63 -20.48
CA TRP A 770 -54.19 -21.49 -21.38
C TRP A 770 -54.46 -20.21 -20.59
N ILE A 771 -53.79 -19.13 -20.99
CA ILE A 771 -54.03 -17.79 -20.47
C ILE A 771 -54.25 -16.83 -21.62
N GLY A 772 -55.32 -16.05 -21.57
CA GLY A 772 -55.71 -15.22 -22.69
C GLY A 772 -56.89 -14.30 -22.40
N LEU A 773 -57.32 -13.59 -23.42
CA LEU A 773 -58.46 -12.69 -23.41
C LEU A 773 -59.63 -13.29 -24.19
N THR A 774 -60.85 -12.99 -23.77
CA THR A 774 -62.11 -13.38 -24.43
C THR A 774 -63.08 -12.19 -24.46
N ASP A 775 -63.96 -12.17 -25.47
CA ASP A 775 -65.02 -11.16 -25.62
C ASP A 775 -66.27 -11.47 -24.79
N THR A 776 -66.47 -12.74 -24.42
CA THR A 776 -67.66 -13.20 -23.68
C THR A 776 -67.26 -13.90 -22.39
N ASN A 777 -68.13 -13.80 -21.37
CA ASN A 777 -68.06 -14.67 -20.19
C ASN A 777 -68.48 -16.10 -20.58
N ASN A 778 -67.65 -16.77 -21.37
CA ASN A 778 -67.96 -18.08 -21.94
C ASN A 778 -67.52 -19.20 -21.01
N GLY A 779 -68.55 -19.88 -20.47
CA GLY A 779 -68.54 -21.01 -19.56
C GLY A 779 -67.71 -22.23 -19.98
N ASP A 780 -67.37 -22.28 -21.26
CA ASP A 780 -67.08 -23.53 -21.95
C ASP A 780 -65.62 -24.00 -21.77
N THR A 781 -65.47 -25.28 -21.43
CA THR A 781 -64.20 -25.96 -21.13
C THR A 781 -63.73 -26.86 -22.28
N ILE A 782 -64.44 -26.87 -23.42
CA ILE A 782 -63.99 -27.57 -24.63
C ILE A 782 -62.64 -27.05 -25.13
N ASN A 783 -61.92 -27.90 -25.86
CA ASN A 783 -60.58 -27.63 -26.42
C ASN A 783 -59.55 -27.17 -25.36
N GLU A 784 -59.43 -27.90 -24.25
CA GLU A 784 -58.48 -27.58 -23.17
C GLU A 784 -58.72 -26.18 -22.53
N GLY A 785 -59.95 -25.67 -22.63
CA GLY A 785 -60.36 -24.37 -22.07
C GLY A 785 -59.92 -23.14 -22.86
N ASN A 786 -59.35 -23.30 -24.06
CA ASN A 786 -59.03 -22.17 -24.95
C ASN A 786 -60.21 -21.68 -25.78
N TYR A 787 -61.34 -22.38 -25.75
CA TYR A 787 -62.50 -22.04 -26.57
C TYR A 787 -63.05 -20.65 -26.21
N GLY A 788 -63.27 -19.84 -27.25
CA GLY A 788 -63.66 -18.44 -27.15
C GLY A 788 -62.54 -17.45 -26.83
N MET A 789 -61.30 -17.90 -26.57
CA MET A 789 -60.17 -16.97 -26.41
C MET A 789 -59.82 -16.31 -27.74
N ILE A 790 -59.79 -14.98 -27.75
CA ILE A 790 -59.47 -14.17 -28.94
C ILE A 790 -57.99 -13.81 -29.04
N ALA A 791 -57.27 -13.87 -27.92
CA ALA A 791 -55.81 -13.79 -27.86
C ALA A 791 -55.33 -14.55 -26.63
N GLY A 792 -54.50 -15.57 -26.80
CA GLY A 792 -54.05 -16.37 -25.67
C GLY A 792 -52.82 -17.20 -26.00
N VAL A 793 -52.17 -17.67 -24.96
CA VAL A 793 -50.95 -18.47 -25.02
C VAL A 793 -51.06 -19.66 -24.08
N THR A 794 -50.50 -20.79 -24.51
CA THR A 794 -50.42 -22.00 -23.70
C THR A 794 -49.30 -21.87 -22.67
N TYR A 795 -49.48 -22.48 -21.51
CA TYR A 795 -48.43 -22.69 -20.53
C TYR A 795 -48.42 -24.14 -20.07
N ASN A 796 -47.25 -24.65 -19.68
CA ASN A 796 -47.07 -26.04 -19.26
C ASN A 796 -45.94 -26.17 -18.26
N ALA A 797 -46.16 -26.93 -17.19
CA ALA A 797 -45.13 -27.35 -16.27
C ALA A 797 -44.30 -28.46 -16.93
N THR A 798 -42.98 -28.36 -16.83
CA THR A 798 -42.03 -29.36 -17.30
C THR A 798 -41.66 -30.38 -16.23
N LYS A 799 -41.93 -30.06 -14.95
CA LYS A 799 -41.58 -30.86 -13.79
C LYS A 799 -42.77 -31.02 -12.83
N LYS A 800 -42.72 -32.11 -12.06
CA LYS A 800 -43.72 -32.42 -11.04
C LYS A 800 -43.28 -31.88 -9.68
N GLY A 801 -44.18 -31.20 -8.95
CA GLY A 801 -43.94 -30.74 -7.59
C GLY A 801 -42.93 -29.58 -7.44
N GLU A 802 -42.44 -29.04 -8.55
CA GLU A 802 -41.54 -27.87 -8.58
C GLU A 802 -42.27 -26.65 -9.14
N TRP A 803 -41.99 -25.48 -8.56
CA TRP A 803 -42.47 -24.20 -9.06
C TRP A 803 -41.66 -23.76 -10.29
N GLU A 804 -42.35 -23.47 -11.38
CA GLU A 804 -41.79 -22.94 -12.62
C GLU A 804 -42.37 -21.56 -12.92
N PHE A 805 -41.52 -20.62 -13.33
CA PHE A 805 -41.91 -19.23 -13.58
C PHE A 805 -41.90 -18.94 -15.07
N LEU A 806 -43.01 -18.43 -15.58
CA LEU A 806 -43.21 -18.15 -17.00
C LEU A 806 -43.59 -16.69 -17.18
N GLU A 807 -43.00 -16.05 -18.19
CA GLU A 807 -43.40 -14.74 -18.68
C GLU A 807 -44.00 -14.91 -20.07
N LEU A 808 -45.25 -14.53 -20.21
CA LEU A 808 -46.12 -14.90 -21.33
C LEU A 808 -46.63 -13.63 -22.02
N PRO A 809 -46.08 -13.29 -23.21
CA PRO A 809 -46.55 -12.14 -23.98
C PRO A 809 -47.82 -12.49 -24.75
N ILE A 810 -48.90 -11.77 -24.46
CA ILE A 810 -50.17 -11.85 -25.16
C ILE A 810 -50.29 -10.61 -26.04
N TYR A 811 -50.26 -10.79 -27.36
CA TYR A 811 -50.35 -9.67 -28.31
C TYR A 811 -51.80 -9.16 -28.39
N VAL A 812 -52.00 -7.88 -28.09
CA VAL A 812 -53.32 -7.23 -28.04
C VAL A 812 -53.48 -6.08 -29.05
N THR A 813 -52.46 -5.87 -29.91
CA THR A 813 -52.39 -4.85 -30.98
C THR A 813 -53.70 -4.57 -31.73
N LYS A 814 -54.48 -5.62 -32.02
CA LYS A 814 -55.72 -5.60 -32.83
C LYS A 814 -57.00 -5.67 -32.00
N LEU A 815 -56.92 -5.73 -30.68
CA LEU A 815 -58.07 -5.83 -29.79
C LEU A 815 -58.52 -4.43 -29.36
N THR A 816 -59.82 -4.20 -29.38
CA THR A 816 -60.43 -2.92 -28.99
C THR A 816 -61.56 -3.15 -27.99
N GLY A 817 -61.76 -2.19 -27.08
CA GLY A 817 -62.81 -2.25 -26.07
C GLY A 817 -62.55 -3.26 -24.95
N SER A 818 -63.53 -3.39 -24.07
CA SER A 818 -63.53 -4.21 -22.87
C SER A 818 -63.30 -5.71 -23.16
N LYS A 819 -62.34 -6.34 -22.46
CA LYS A 819 -62.02 -7.78 -22.57
C LYS A 819 -61.94 -8.46 -21.21
N TRP A 820 -62.18 -9.77 -21.21
CA TRP A 820 -62.13 -10.63 -20.04
C TRP A 820 -60.85 -11.48 -20.07
N LEU A 821 -60.07 -11.51 -18.98
CA LEU A 821 -58.93 -12.40 -18.84
C LEU A 821 -59.44 -13.77 -18.38
N LYS A 822 -59.21 -14.78 -19.22
CA LYS A 822 -59.54 -16.18 -18.99
C LYS A 822 -58.25 -16.95 -18.71
N ILE A 823 -58.24 -17.68 -17.59
CA ILE A 823 -57.18 -18.63 -17.25
C ILE A 823 -57.83 -20.00 -17.09
N SER A 824 -57.32 -20.98 -17.81
CA SER A 824 -57.75 -22.38 -17.75
C SER A 824 -56.60 -23.28 -17.33
N LEU A 825 -56.89 -24.28 -16.49
CA LEU A 825 -55.98 -25.34 -16.11
C LEU A 825 -56.50 -26.65 -16.69
N VAL A 826 -55.70 -27.37 -17.46
CA VAL A 826 -56.10 -28.66 -18.00
C VAL A 826 -56.05 -29.71 -16.89
N HIS A 827 -54.93 -29.91 -16.19
CA HIS A 827 -54.77 -30.96 -15.17
C HIS A 827 -54.56 -30.39 -13.76
N GLY A 828 -54.55 -31.26 -12.74
CA GLY A 828 -54.27 -30.88 -11.36
C GLY A 828 -52.93 -30.14 -11.19
N GLY A 829 -52.94 -29.10 -10.36
CA GLY A 829 -51.76 -28.25 -10.09
C GLY A 829 -52.15 -26.84 -9.69
N GLU A 830 -51.17 -25.99 -9.41
CA GLU A 830 -51.36 -24.60 -9.00
C GLU A 830 -50.78 -23.64 -10.04
N VAL A 831 -51.50 -22.55 -10.31
CA VAL A 831 -51.11 -21.43 -11.16
C VAL A 831 -51.28 -20.15 -10.37
N GLN A 832 -50.20 -19.43 -10.14
CA GLN A 832 -50.21 -18.14 -9.47
C GLN A 832 -49.93 -17.04 -10.49
N MET A 833 -50.85 -16.08 -10.60
CA MET A 833 -50.56 -14.88 -11.39
C MET A 833 -49.71 -13.92 -10.57
N GLN A 834 -48.45 -13.77 -10.97
CA GLN A 834 -47.45 -12.94 -10.28
C GLN A 834 -47.59 -11.47 -10.66
N SER A 835 -47.79 -11.20 -11.95
CA SER A 835 -48.05 -9.86 -12.44
C SER A 835 -48.74 -9.87 -13.80
N CYS A 836 -49.47 -8.81 -14.10
CA CYS A 836 -49.97 -8.52 -15.43
C CYS A 836 -49.62 -7.07 -15.78
N THR A 837 -48.91 -6.87 -16.90
CA THR A 837 -48.38 -5.57 -17.32
C THR A 837 -48.82 -5.26 -18.75
N PHE A 838 -49.42 -4.10 -18.96
CA PHE A 838 -49.88 -3.65 -20.28
C PHE A 838 -48.85 -2.71 -20.90
N ILE A 839 -48.28 -3.10 -22.04
CA ILE A 839 -47.26 -2.35 -22.76
C ILE A 839 -47.95 -1.50 -23.83
N PRO A 840 -47.94 -0.16 -23.70
CA PRO A 840 -48.63 0.72 -24.63
C PRO A 840 -48.02 0.68 -26.03
N LYS A 841 -48.84 1.03 -27.02
CA LYS A 841 -48.43 1.23 -28.41
C LYS A 841 -47.29 2.23 -28.48
N ARG A 842 -46.27 1.92 -29.28
CA ARG A 842 -45.22 2.90 -29.59
C ARG A 842 -45.82 3.99 -30.48
N GLU A 843 -45.90 5.22 -29.99
CA GLU A 843 -46.18 6.38 -30.84
C GLU A 843 -44.91 6.73 -31.62
N TYR A 844 -45.04 7.15 -32.89
CA TYR A 844 -43.93 7.70 -33.68
C TYR A 844 -44.05 9.21 -33.77
#